data_AF-A0A8T3X4B8-F1
#
_entry.id   AF-A0A8T3X4B8-F1
#
_cell.length_a   1.000
_cell.length_b   1.000
_cell.length_c   1.000
_cell.angle_alpha   90.00
_cell.angle_beta   90.00
_cell.angle_gamma   90.00
#
_symmetry.space_group_name_H-M   'P 1'
#
loop_
_entity.id
_entity.type
_entity.pdbx_description
1 polymer ?
#
loop_
_entity_poly.entity_id
_entity_poly.type
_entity_poly.pdbx_seq_one_letter_code
_entity_poly.pdbx_strand_id
1 'polypeptide(L)'
;MKTSRLILALALIILIGGCVQQQKEVIDADAKFPCENDNSVQSRGYILLMGLGDHTKEVWAAEKILMEQDPKTRFVLIYDQDENSHIENISKKFLADADAILTENPVEELVIFGSSAGGVTSSYSISRLDFSGPVALHTLASPIGGYDLTGWKAQFLGDRQGFLRDIAIGFGPFEKPGDNVKVYHHKTVTDTILKDYYCGDMAAFCDVREIQNNNIEGSKEFYYPQYDHDTIMGAVIRDVLKCYNPAIEESLQKETSSPRLGSLCIGEEACNIFCKDSMAKCQEYCNSDSGNPLCQKPFAFQMKLVEAEQETRPETVQKIIEEPKEQCSGTKTKFSHAPVNLDKTLVMLPLGLTTGNHVTPIDHHYFQNFNNDGFDIEVYSPGDGYVTEIGHMPGAKEGEDYRVVIEHTCTVSSIYIHVGTLSEKLKTNAVWRNGYSSVRIPVKAGETIGFYEKNVDYNLVDEEFVLKGFIVPEHYDGESWKIHVPNTYDYFNEPVRSQLVEKSVRTVEPISGKIDYDIDGRLVGNWFLEGTGGYGNGGIRPEYWSTHLSFTYNGYDPSQIIVSIGNFNGEPKQFAVKGNSPDPADVSTASGLVKYELLPDFDYITEGGSSWDRVSFAKISRAVGTGSVSGVVLVQMTGDRKIKFEAFPDKTSSEVSRFTQNAKTYER
;
A
#
# COMPACT_ATOMS: atom_id res chain seq x y z
N MET A 1 17.81 -56.97 -49.70
CA MET A 1 18.61 -57.45 -48.55
C MET A 1 18.02 -56.84 -47.28
N LYS A 2 17.64 -57.70 -46.31
CA LYS A 2 17.59 -57.55 -44.83
C LYS A 2 17.48 -56.12 -44.24
N THR A 3 16.65 -55.74 -43.24
CA THR A 3 15.91 -56.46 -42.17
C THR A 3 15.19 -55.43 -41.28
N SER A 4 14.08 -55.85 -40.63
CA SER A 4 13.52 -55.40 -39.33
C SER A 4 12.96 -53.96 -39.18
N ARG A 5 11.89 -53.64 -38.44
CA ARG A 5 10.96 -54.39 -37.59
C ARG A 5 9.79 -53.47 -37.16
N LEU A 6 8.56 -53.97 -37.34
CA LEU A 6 7.47 -54.03 -36.38
C LEU A 6 6.60 -52.78 -35.99
N ILE A 7 5.36 -52.84 -36.49
CA ILE A 7 4.05 -52.67 -35.80
C ILE A 7 3.66 -51.27 -35.31
N LEU A 8 2.64 -50.70 -35.95
CA LEU A 8 1.49 -50.08 -35.27
C LEU A 8 0.25 -50.07 -36.18
N ALA A 9 -0.60 -51.09 -36.05
CA ALA A 9 -1.98 -51.06 -36.55
C ALA A 9 -2.80 -52.18 -35.88
N LEU A 10 -3.68 -51.79 -34.97
CA LEU A 10 -5.07 -52.26 -34.77
C LEU A 10 -5.45 -52.07 -33.29
N ALA A 11 -6.50 -51.27 -33.05
CA ALA A 11 -7.71 -51.68 -32.33
C ALA A 11 -8.48 -50.44 -31.85
N LEU A 12 -9.42 -49.99 -32.70
CA LEU A 12 -10.67 -49.40 -32.26
C LEU A 12 -11.57 -50.59 -31.86
N ILE A 13 -12.21 -50.56 -30.68
CA ILE A 13 -13.50 -51.19 -30.28
C ILE A 13 -13.50 -51.67 -28.81
N ILE A 14 -14.48 -51.13 -28.06
CA ILE A 14 -15.10 -51.58 -26.79
C ILE A 14 -14.29 -51.42 -25.49
N LEU A 15 -14.73 -50.48 -24.65
CA LEU A 15 -15.05 -50.75 -23.24
C LEU A 15 -16.02 -49.68 -22.70
N ILE A 16 -17.31 -50.04 -22.78
CA ILE A 16 -18.34 -49.57 -21.84
C ILE A 16 -18.02 -50.27 -20.51
N GLY A 17 -18.10 -49.53 -19.40
CA GLY A 17 -18.18 -50.12 -18.07
C GLY A 17 -17.00 -49.79 -17.17
N GLY A 18 -17.15 -48.72 -16.40
CA GLY A 18 -16.19 -48.35 -15.37
C GLY A 18 -16.30 -46.89 -14.94
N CYS A 19 -17.52 -46.36 -14.80
CA CYS A 19 -17.72 -45.23 -13.89
C CYS A 19 -17.41 -45.74 -12.48
N VAL A 20 -16.13 -45.72 -12.09
CA VAL A 20 -15.81 -45.48 -10.70
C VAL A 20 -16.02 -43.98 -10.56
N GLN A 21 -17.20 -43.61 -10.07
CA GLN A 21 -17.35 -42.32 -9.39
C GLN A 21 -16.22 -42.30 -8.36
N GLN A 22 -15.14 -41.58 -8.67
CA GLN A 22 -14.31 -41.02 -7.64
C GLN A 22 -15.30 -40.16 -6.85
N GLN A 23 -15.72 -40.67 -5.69
CA GLN A 23 -16.44 -39.87 -4.73
C GLN A 23 -15.62 -38.58 -4.62
N LYS A 24 -16.19 -37.46 -5.08
CA LYS A 24 -15.80 -36.16 -4.54
C LYS A 24 -15.90 -36.37 -3.04
N GLU A 25 -14.76 -36.48 -2.37
CA GLU A 25 -14.73 -36.36 -0.93
C GLU A 25 -15.49 -35.08 -0.63
N VAL A 26 -16.66 -35.27 -0.02
CA VAL A 26 -17.38 -34.18 0.62
C VAL A 26 -16.42 -33.77 1.72
N ILE A 27 -15.62 -32.74 1.45
CA ILE A 27 -14.75 -32.12 2.44
C ILE A 27 -15.69 -31.73 3.55
N ASP A 28 -15.49 -32.35 4.70
CA ASP A 28 -16.24 -32.04 5.89
C ASP A 28 -15.90 -30.59 6.24
N ALA A 29 -16.78 -29.67 5.86
CA ALA A 29 -16.63 -28.23 6.12
C ALA A 29 -16.60 -27.92 7.64
N ASP A 30 -16.80 -28.95 8.47
CA ASP A 30 -16.83 -28.90 9.93
C ASP A 30 -15.58 -29.48 10.62
N ALA A 31 -14.53 -29.88 9.88
CA ALA A 31 -13.27 -30.37 10.46
C ALA A 31 -12.45 -29.22 11.09
N LYS A 32 -12.90 -28.73 12.25
CA LYS A 32 -12.17 -27.80 13.12
C LYS A 32 -11.11 -28.57 13.91
N PHE A 33 -9.99 -27.90 14.19
CA PHE A 33 -8.91 -28.46 15.00
C PHE A 33 -9.46 -28.93 16.36
N PRO A 34 -9.39 -30.24 16.69
CA PRO A 34 -9.81 -30.74 17.99
C PRO A 34 -8.75 -30.34 19.01
N CYS A 35 -9.20 -29.68 20.06
CA CYS A 35 -8.33 -29.19 21.12
C CYS A 35 -7.62 -30.34 21.85
N GLU A 36 -6.29 -30.45 21.67
CA GLU A 36 -5.46 -31.48 22.28
C GLU A 36 -4.43 -30.81 23.21
N ASN A 37 -4.66 -30.79 24.53
CA ASN A 37 -3.70 -30.30 25.54
C ASN A 37 -3.39 -31.42 26.54
N ASP A 38 -2.11 -31.77 26.67
CA ASP A 38 -1.65 -32.66 27.71
C ASP A 38 -1.46 -31.88 29.02
N ASN A 39 -2.40 -32.07 29.95
CA ASN A 39 -2.37 -31.40 31.23
C ASN A 39 -1.20 -31.85 32.14
N SER A 40 -0.52 -32.96 31.81
CA SER A 40 0.64 -33.42 32.57
C SER A 40 1.90 -32.58 32.33
N VAL A 41 2.02 -31.91 31.17
CA VAL A 41 3.13 -30.99 30.84
C VAL A 41 3.17 -29.83 31.82
N GLN A 42 4.35 -29.51 32.36
CA GLN A 42 4.59 -28.41 33.32
C GLN A 42 5.37 -27.24 32.73
N SER A 43 6.00 -27.41 31.56
CA SER A 43 6.76 -26.35 30.90
C SER A 43 6.70 -26.46 29.37
N ARG A 44 6.59 -25.31 28.70
CA ARG A 44 6.37 -25.22 27.26
C ARG A 44 7.20 -24.12 26.63
N GLY A 45 7.74 -24.39 25.45
CA GLY A 45 8.36 -23.41 24.58
C GLY A 45 7.48 -23.13 23.36
N TYR A 46 7.39 -21.87 22.96
CA TYR A 46 6.70 -21.46 21.74
C TYR A 46 7.68 -20.94 20.71
N ILE A 47 7.53 -21.37 19.46
CA ILE A 47 8.30 -20.86 18.32
C ILE A 47 7.33 -20.48 17.21
N LEU A 48 7.40 -19.25 16.69
CA LEU A 48 6.67 -18.78 15.53
C LEU A 48 7.65 -18.46 14.40
N LEU A 49 7.60 -19.20 13.30
CA LEU A 49 8.37 -18.95 12.10
C LEU A 49 7.57 -18.05 11.15
N MET A 50 8.15 -16.92 10.80
CA MET A 50 7.52 -15.90 9.97
C MET A 50 7.46 -16.30 8.49
N GLY A 51 6.66 -15.56 7.71
CA GLY A 51 6.49 -15.76 6.27
C GLY A 51 7.75 -15.41 5.45
N LEU A 52 7.63 -15.48 4.13
CA LEU A 52 8.72 -15.08 3.24
C LEU A 52 8.77 -13.55 3.14
N GLY A 53 9.94 -12.94 3.39
CA GLY A 53 10.12 -11.48 3.33
C GLY A 53 9.50 -10.70 4.50
N ASP A 54 8.98 -11.40 5.51
CA ASP A 54 8.55 -10.78 6.78
C ASP A 54 9.74 -10.71 7.75
N HIS A 55 10.20 -9.50 8.05
CA HIS A 55 11.30 -9.23 8.97
C HIS A 55 10.87 -8.40 10.20
N THR A 56 9.57 -8.11 10.34
CA THR A 56 9.06 -7.18 11.37
C THR A 56 8.37 -7.94 12.49
N LYS A 57 9.15 -8.35 13.49
CA LYS A 57 8.65 -9.17 14.62
C LYS A 57 7.54 -8.51 15.41
N GLU A 58 7.45 -7.18 15.37
CA GLU A 58 6.46 -6.37 16.07
C GLU A 58 5.03 -6.64 15.61
N VAL A 59 4.84 -7.11 14.37
CA VAL A 59 3.52 -7.51 13.84
C VAL A 59 2.94 -8.69 14.61
N TRP A 60 3.78 -9.52 15.23
CA TRP A 60 3.40 -10.70 16.02
C TRP A 60 3.31 -10.44 17.52
N ALA A 61 3.34 -9.17 17.96
CA ALA A 61 3.36 -8.81 19.39
C ALA A 61 2.12 -9.32 20.14
N ALA A 62 0.94 -9.27 19.52
CA ALA A 62 -0.30 -9.74 20.15
C ALA A 62 -0.28 -11.25 20.40
N GLU A 63 0.09 -12.04 19.39
CA GLU A 63 0.22 -13.49 19.49
C GLU A 63 1.33 -13.88 20.47
N LYS A 64 2.45 -13.15 20.48
CA LYS A 64 3.54 -13.35 21.44
C LYS A 64 3.07 -13.15 22.89
N ILE A 65 2.31 -12.09 23.17
CA ILE A 65 1.74 -11.84 24.50
C ILE A 65 0.83 -12.99 24.92
N LEU A 66 -0.02 -13.49 24.02
CA LEU A 66 -0.91 -14.61 24.33
C LEU A 66 -0.14 -15.91 24.63
N MET A 67 0.95 -16.17 23.92
CA MET A 67 1.86 -17.28 24.23
C MET A 67 2.52 -17.10 25.60
N GLU A 68 2.95 -15.88 25.94
CA GLU A 68 3.55 -15.55 27.24
C GLU A 68 2.56 -15.65 28.41
N GLN A 69 1.25 -15.53 28.13
CA GLN A 69 0.19 -15.70 29.13
C GLN A 69 -0.09 -17.15 29.50
N ASP A 70 0.37 -18.14 28.73
CA ASP A 70 0.31 -19.54 29.18
C ASP A 70 1.22 -19.71 30.41
N PRO A 71 0.68 -20.13 31.57
CA PRO A 71 1.48 -20.27 32.80
C PRO A 71 2.60 -21.32 32.69
N LYS A 72 2.57 -22.18 31.67
CA LYS A 72 3.62 -23.17 31.40
C LYS A 72 4.74 -22.60 30.52
N THR A 73 4.59 -21.42 29.94
CA THR A 73 5.56 -20.82 29.01
C THR A 73 6.89 -20.53 29.69
N ARG A 74 7.98 -20.97 29.05
CA ARG A 74 9.37 -20.63 29.43
C ARG A 74 10.03 -19.69 28.45
N PHE A 75 9.68 -19.78 27.18
CA PHE A 75 10.14 -18.84 26.17
C PHE A 75 9.14 -18.74 25.01
N VAL A 76 9.21 -17.62 24.31
CA VAL A 76 8.56 -17.41 23.02
C VAL A 76 9.59 -16.86 22.04
N LEU A 77 9.80 -17.58 20.94
CA LEU A 77 10.73 -17.20 19.88
C LEU A 77 9.97 -16.84 18.62
N ILE A 78 10.06 -15.57 18.20
CA ILE A 78 9.63 -15.14 16.86
C ILE A 78 10.85 -15.20 15.95
N TYR A 79 10.79 -16.11 14.97
CA TYR A 79 11.92 -16.53 14.16
C TYR A 79 11.80 -15.97 12.73
N ASP A 80 12.82 -15.19 12.38
CA ASP A 80 13.03 -14.62 11.05
C ASP A 80 13.95 -15.56 10.25
N GLN A 81 13.64 -15.76 8.96
CA GLN A 81 14.35 -16.69 8.09
C GLN A 81 14.97 -15.95 6.90
N ASP A 82 16.20 -16.32 6.55
CA ASP A 82 16.91 -15.75 5.41
C ASP A 82 16.36 -16.32 4.08
N GLU A 83 15.53 -15.54 3.41
CA GLU A 83 14.90 -15.86 2.14
C GLU A 83 15.90 -16.01 0.98
N ASN A 84 17.11 -15.48 1.12
CA ASN A 84 18.16 -15.59 0.10
C ASN A 84 18.89 -16.94 0.16
N SER A 85 18.76 -17.65 1.27
CA SER A 85 19.32 -18.99 1.47
C SER A 85 18.41 -20.09 0.94
N HIS A 86 18.98 -21.25 0.60
CA HIS A 86 18.20 -22.45 0.31
C HIS A 86 17.66 -23.09 1.59
N ILE A 87 16.54 -23.82 1.47
CA ILE A 87 15.83 -24.46 2.58
C ILE A 87 16.75 -25.29 3.50
N GLU A 88 17.77 -25.95 2.94
CA GLU A 88 18.75 -26.73 3.70
C GLU A 88 19.56 -25.87 4.68
N ASN A 89 19.94 -24.66 4.27
CA ASN A 89 20.73 -23.74 5.09
C ASN A 89 19.85 -23.02 6.11
N ILE A 90 18.63 -22.64 5.69
CA ILE A 90 17.61 -22.09 6.60
C ILE A 90 17.32 -23.08 7.72
N SER A 91 17.08 -24.35 7.37
CA SER A 91 16.82 -25.43 8.32
C SER A 91 17.98 -25.64 9.28
N LYS A 92 19.22 -25.71 8.79
CA LYS A 92 20.41 -25.83 9.65
C LYS A 92 20.53 -24.70 10.66
N LYS A 93 20.31 -23.45 10.22
CA LYS A 93 20.37 -22.30 11.11
C LYS A 93 19.23 -22.34 12.14
N PHE A 94 18.01 -22.61 11.69
CA PHE A 94 16.84 -22.72 12.56
C PHE A 94 17.05 -23.78 13.65
N LEU A 95 17.54 -24.96 13.28
CA LEU A 95 17.81 -26.06 14.22
C LEU A 95 18.90 -25.69 15.24
N ALA A 96 19.95 -24.98 14.81
CA ALA A 96 21.01 -24.51 15.71
C ALA A 96 20.49 -23.46 16.70
N ASP A 97 19.68 -22.50 16.23
CA ASP A 97 19.10 -21.47 17.08
C ASP A 97 18.05 -22.06 18.05
N ALA A 98 17.29 -23.06 17.60
CA ALA A 98 16.35 -23.82 18.44
C ALA A 98 17.10 -24.62 19.53
N ASP A 99 18.18 -25.30 19.19
CA ASP A 99 19.02 -26.03 20.15
C ASP A 99 19.62 -25.08 21.22
N ALA A 100 20.09 -23.91 20.79
CA ALA A 100 20.63 -22.90 21.70
C ALA A 100 19.58 -22.42 22.72
N ILE A 101 18.38 -22.05 22.27
CA ILE A 101 17.33 -21.57 23.17
C ILE A 101 16.80 -22.68 24.09
N LEU A 102 16.71 -23.92 23.59
CA LEU A 102 16.28 -25.09 24.38
C LEU A 102 17.31 -25.45 25.45
N THR A 103 18.60 -25.28 25.16
CA THR A 103 19.68 -25.47 26.13
C THR A 103 19.62 -24.42 27.24
N GLU A 104 19.34 -23.16 26.89
CA GLU A 104 19.20 -22.07 27.86
C GLU A 104 17.89 -22.14 28.67
N ASN A 105 16.81 -22.59 28.04
CA ASN A 105 15.46 -22.60 28.58
C ASN A 105 14.81 -23.99 28.36
N PRO A 106 15.20 -25.01 29.15
CA PRO A 106 14.67 -26.36 28.98
C PRO A 106 13.16 -26.40 29.23
N VAL A 107 12.45 -27.11 28.36
CA VAL A 107 10.98 -27.27 28.39
C VAL A 107 10.60 -28.73 28.18
N GLU A 108 9.42 -29.12 28.67
CA GLU A 108 8.87 -30.46 28.47
C GLU A 108 8.18 -30.62 27.11
N GLU A 109 7.58 -29.54 26.58
CA GLU A 109 6.86 -29.54 25.30
C GLU A 109 7.24 -28.35 24.42
N LEU A 110 7.17 -28.54 23.10
CA LEU A 110 7.25 -27.46 22.12
C LEU A 110 5.97 -27.31 21.32
N VAL A 111 5.56 -26.05 21.11
CA VAL A 111 4.51 -25.69 20.17
C VAL A 111 5.10 -24.75 19.12
N ILE A 112 5.04 -25.18 17.87
CA ILE A 112 5.65 -24.48 16.74
C ILE A 112 4.55 -24.02 15.80
N PHE A 113 4.53 -22.73 15.47
CA PHE A 113 3.66 -22.13 14.47
C PHE A 113 4.49 -21.73 13.25
N GLY A 114 4.12 -22.21 12.08
CA GLY A 114 4.74 -21.84 10.81
C GLY A 114 3.78 -21.06 9.93
N SER A 115 4.02 -19.76 9.78
CA SER A 115 3.23 -18.86 8.94
C SER A 115 3.72 -18.93 7.49
N SER A 116 2.85 -19.28 6.54
CA SER A 116 3.17 -19.31 5.11
C SER A 116 4.49 -20.07 4.83
N ALA A 117 5.52 -19.43 4.27
CA ALA A 117 6.83 -20.03 4.04
C ALA A 117 7.54 -20.50 5.32
N GLY A 118 7.29 -19.87 6.48
CA GLY A 118 7.75 -20.38 7.78
C GLY A 118 7.20 -21.77 8.10
N GLY A 119 6.01 -22.10 7.58
CA GLY A 119 5.45 -23.45 7.64
C GLY A 119 6.19 -24.47 6.77
N VAL A 120 6.78 -24.04 5.66
CA VAL A 120 7.68 -24.88 4.86
C VAL A 120 8.97 -25.16 5.65
N THR A 121 9.58 -24.11 6.21
CA THR A 121 10.80 -24.23 7.03
C THR A 121 10.60 -25.13 8.24
N SER A 122 9.53 -24.94 9.00
CA SER A 122 9.24 -25.75 10.18
C SER A 122 9.00 -27.20 9.80
N SER A 123 8.24 -27.45 8.72
CA SER A 123 7.92 -28.79 8.24
C SER A 123 9.13 -29.53 7.69
N TYR A 124 10.00 -28.84 6.95
CA TYR A 124 11.26 -29.40 6.48
C TYR A 124 12.17 -29.74 7.66
N SER A 125 12.21 -28.91 8.70
CA SER A 125 13.15 -29.06 9.81
C SER A 125 12.70 -30.05 10.88
N ILE A 126 11.41 -30.34 10.99
CA ILE A 126 10.83 -31.01 12.17
C ILE A 126 11.35 -32.43 12.40
N SER A 127 11.68 -33.20 11.35
CA SER A 127 12.26 -34.54 11.48
C SER A 127 13.69 -34.53 12.02
N ARG A 128 14.33 -33.36 12.01
CA ARG A 128 15.75 -33.13 12.36
C ARG A 128 15.91 -32.38 13.68
N LEU A 129 14.81 -32.03 14.35
CA LEU A 129 14.82 -31.35 15.64
C LEU A 129 15.28 -32.31 16.73
N ASP A 130 16.37 -31.97 17.42
CA ASP A 130 16.87 -32.74 18.58
C ASP A 130 16.08 -32.37 19.84
N PHE A 131 14.84 -32.84 19.92
CA PHE A 131 13.97 -32.66 21.07
C PHE A 131 13.18 -33.93 21.35
N SER A 132 13.31 -34.46 22.57
CA SER A 132 12.71 -35.74 22.97
C SER A 132 11.31 -35.61 23.59
N GLY A 133 10.91 -34.40 24.00
CA GLY A 133 9.58 -34.11 24.52
C GLY A 133 8.51 -34.04 23.43
N PRO A 134 7.22 -33.94 23.78
CA PRO A 134 6.15 -33.79 22.79
C PRO A 134 6.31 -32.49 21.97
N VAL A 135 5.98 -32.56 20.68
CA VAL A 135 5.97 -31.38 19.80
C VAL A 135 4.64 -31.29 19.06
N ALA A 136 4.01 -30.11 19.11
CA ALA A 136 2.86 -29.77 18.29
C ALA A 136 3.28 -28.76 17.22
N LEU A 137 3.29 -29.18 15.95
CA LEU A 137 3.59 -28.32 14.81
C LEU A 137 2.28 -27.91 14.12
N HIS A 138 2.02 -26.60 14.10
CA HIS A 138 0.91 -25.97 13.41
C HIS A 138 1.42 -25.18 12.20
N THR A 139 0.97 -25.55 11.00
CA THR A 139 1.31 -24.83 9.76
C THR A 139 0.09 -24.10 9.23
N LEU A 140 0.26 -22.84 8.86
CA LEU A 140 -0.82 -21.89 8.60
C LEU A 140 -0.71 -21.38 7.16
N ALA A 141 -1.68 -21.73 6.32
CA ALA A 141 -1.71 -21.41 4.89
C ALA A 141 -0.37 -21.63 4.18
N SER A 142 0.32 -22.71 4.54
CA SER A 142 1.71 -22.93 4.15
C SER A 142 1.79 -23.67 2.81
N PRO A 143 2.63 -23.23 1.86
CA PRO A 143 2.77 -23.90 0.58
C PRO A 143 3.75 -25.10 0.69
N ILE A 144 3.40 -26.10 1.50
CA ILE A 144 4.34 -27.14 1.93
C ILE A 144 4.82 -28.00 0.74
N GLY A 145 3.91 -28.33 -0.20
CA GLY A 145 4.27 -28.96 -1.47
C GLY A 145 4.94 -28.01 -2.48
N GLY A 146 4.83 -26.69 -2.27
CA GLY A 146 5.26 -25.64 -3.18
C GLY A 146 4.38 -25.54 -4.44
N TYR A 147 4.85 -24.78 -5.43
CA TYR A 147 4.03 -24.40 -6.61
C TYR A 147 4.19 -25.34 -7.82
N ASP A 148 5.10 -26.32 -7.75
CA ASP A 148 5.43 -27.25 -8.84
C ASP A 148 5.63 -26.52 -10.19
N LEU A 149 6.51 -25.51 -10.21
CA LEU A 149 6.91 -24.83 -11.44
C LEU A 149 7.94 -25.66 -12.22
N THR A 150 7.57 -26.89 -12.56
CA THR A 150 8.37 -27.83 -13.34
C THR A 150 7.76 -28.10 -14.72
N GLY A 151 8.49 -28.79 -15.60
CA GLY A 151 8.00 -29.11 -16.96
C GLY A 151 7.66 -27.86 -17.78
N TRP A 152 6.44 -27.79 -18.33
CA TRP A 152 6.00 -26.63 -19.11
C TRP A 152 5.78 -25.37 -18.25
N LYS A 153 5.57 -25.52 -16.93
CA LYS A 153 5.42 -24.40 -15.98
C LYS A 153 6.77 -23.79 -15.59
N ALA A 154 7.89 -24.43 -15.91
CA ALA A 154 9.24 -23.93 -15.59
C ALA A 154 9.54 -22.55 -16.22
N GLN A 155 8.85 -22.17 -17.30
CA GLN A 155 8.96 -20.83 -17.87
C GLN A 155 8.53 -19.71 -16.91
N PHE A 156 7.69 -20.03 -15.91
CA PHE A 156 7.24 -19.09 -14.89
C PHE A 156 8.20 -18.97 -13.71
N LEU A 157 9.28 -19.76 -13.63
CA LEU A 157 10.27 -19.68 -12.55
C LEU A 157 10.95 -18.30 -12.50
N GLY A 158 11.12 -17.64 -13.64
CA GLY A 158 11.78 -16.35 -13.74
C GLY A 158 13.22 -16.38 -13.21
N ASP A 159 13.60 -15.31 -12.51
CA ASP A 159 14.91 -15.07 -11.89
C ASP A 159 14.99 -15.49 -10.41
N ARG A 160 13.91 -16.06 -9.84
CA ARG A 160 13.84 -16.48 -8.43
C ARG A 160 15.08 -17.28 -8.00
N GLN A 161 15.64 -16.90 -6.86
CA GLN A 161 16.76 -17.55 -6.18
C GLN A 161 16.39 -17.99 -4.75
N GLY A 162 17.30 -18.71 -4.10
CA GLY A 162 17.19 -19.05 -2.68
C GLY A 162 15.88 -19.75 -2.32
N PHE A 163 15.27 -19.32 -1.23
CA PHE A 163 14.10 -19.99 -0.67
C PHE A 163 12.86 -19.83 -1.55
N LEU A 164 12.71 -18.65 -2.16
CA LEU A 164 11.64 -18.37 -3.10
C LEU A 164 11.71 -19.31 -4.32
N ARG A 165 12.91 -19.63 -4.79
CA ARG A 165 13.13 -20.61 -5.86
C ARG A 165 12.76 -22.02 -5.41
N ASP A 166 13.17 -22.41 -4.21
CA ASP A 166 12.89 -23.74 -3.66
C ASP A 166 11.38 -23.98 -3.54
N ILE A 167 10.64 -23.02 -2.98
CA ILE A 167 9.17 -23.06 -2.88
C ILE A 167 8.50 -23.08 -4.27
N ALA A 168 9.03 -22.32 -5.22
CA ALA A 168 8.51 -22.26 -6.58
C ALA A 168 8.68 -23.60 -7.33
N ILE A 169 9.84 -24.25 -7.21
CA ILE A 169 10.07 -25.58 -7.77
C ILE A 169 9.21 -26.62 -7.05
N GLY A 170 9.02 -26.45 -5.74
CA GLY A 170 8.28 -27.36 -4.90
C GLY A 170 9.15 -28.47 -4.34
N PHE A 171 8.55 -29.22 -3.43
CA PHE A 171 9.26 -30.20 -2.61
C PHE A 171 8.66 -31.59 -2.78
N GLY A 172 9.53 -32.60 -2.75
CA GLY A 172 9.07 -33.98 -2.53
C GLY A 172 8.48 -34.14 -1.12
N PRO A 173 7.93 -35.33 -0.80
CA PRO A 173 7.48 -35.64 0.55
C PRO A 173 8.58 -35.36 1.57
N PHE A 174 8.25 -34.63 2.62
CA PHE A 174 9.18 -34.38 3.71
C PHE A 174 9.38 -35.65 4.54
N GLU A 175 10.54 -35.73 5.18
CA GLU A 175 10.86 -36.84 6.07
C GLU A 175 9.80 -36.96 7.18
N LYS A 176 9.47 -38.20 7.52
CA LYS A 176 8.49 -38.50 8.56
C LYS A 176 8.96 -37.89 9.89
N PRO A 177 8.13 -37.06 10.55
CA PRO A 177 8.42 -36.55 11.89
C PRO A 177 8.59 -37.68 12.91
N GLY A 178 9.32 -37.43 14.00
CA GLY A 178 9.44 -38.39 15.10
C GLY A 178 8.10 -38.73 15.75
N ASP A 179 8.01 -39.88 16.43
CA ASP A 179 6.75 -40.34 17.06
C ASP A 179 6.24 -39.39 18.17
N ASN A 180 7.11 -38.52 18.68
CA ASN A 180 6.78 -37.46 19.63
C ASN A 180 6.19 -36.19 18.98
N VAL A 181 6.14 -36.12 17.65
CA VAL A 181 5.67 -34.94 16.91
C VAL A 181 4.27 -35.18 16.35
N LYS A 182 3.36 -34.24 16.64
CA LYS A 182 2.05 -34.14 15.99
C LYS A 182 2.05 -32.94 15.05
N VAL A 183 1.63 -33.17 13.80
CA VAL A 183 1.58 -32.12 12.79
C VAL A 183 0.13 -31.83 12.41
N TYR A 184 -0.21 -30.55 12.41
CA TYR A 184 -1.52 -30.01 12.11
C TYR A 184 -1.37 -28.96 11.00
N HIS A 185 -2.03 -29.18 9.88
CA HIS A 185 -1.98 -28.31 8.72
C HIS A 185 -3.30 -27.57 8.54
N HIS A 186 -3.26 -26.24 8.63
CA HIS A 186 -4.42 -25.37 8.62
C HIS A 186 -4.49 -24.60 7.29
N LYS A 187 -5.54 -24.86 6.51
CA LYS A 187 -5.65 -24.47 5.11
C LYS A 187 -6.78 -23.48 4.88
N THR A 188 -6.53 -22.48 4.04
CA THR A 188 -7.59 -21.64 3.47
C THR A 188 -8.30 -22.39 2.34
N VAL A 189 -9.50 -21.92 1.95
CA VAL A 189 -10.33 -22.62 0.94
C VAL A 189 -10.67 -21.75 -0.28
N THR A 190 -11.02 -20.48 -0.07
CA THR A 190 -11.45 -19.53 -1.12
C THR A 190 -10.57 -18.29 -1.17
N ASP A 191 -9.27 -18.51 -1.03
CA ASP A 191 -8.26 -17.49 -0.77
C ASP A 191 -7.89 -16.69 -2.03
N THR A 192 -8.55 -15.55 -2.23
CA THR A 192 -8.26 -14.65 -3.35
C THR A 192 -6.94 -13.91 -3.16
N ILE A 193 -6.46 -13.73 -1.93
CA ILE A 193 -5.17 -13.09 -1.67
C ILE A 193 -4.05 -14.03 -2.14
N LEU A 194 -4.05 -15.28 -1.68
CA LEU A 194 -3.11 -16.30 -2.14
C LEU A 194 -3.16 -16.45 -3.67
N LYS A 195 -4.35 -16.51 -4.25
CA LYS A 195 -4.54 -16.72 -5.69
C LYS A 195 -4.13 -15.52 -6.54
N ASP A 196 -4.62 -14.33 -6.23
CA ASP A 196 -4.52 -13.17 -7.13
C ASP A 196 -3.26 -12.35 -6.83
N TYR A 197 -2.83 -12.28 -5.56
CA TYR A 197 -1.65 -11.52 -5.14
C TYR A 197 -0.38 -12.39 -5.16
N TYR A 198 -0.37 -13.52 -4.44
CA TYR A 198 0.85 -14.32 -4.31
C TYR A 198 1.16 -15.19 -5.54
N CYS A 199 0.15 -15.69 -6.26
CA CYS A 199 0.40 -16.38 -7.52
C CYS A 199 0.63 -15.42 -8.70
N GLY A 200 0.15 -14.17 -8.65
CA GLY A 200 0.34 -13.15 -9.69
C GLY A 200 0.02 -13.67 -11.10
N ASP A 201 0.97 -13.59 -12.02
CA ASP A 201 0.86 -14.04 -13.42
C ASP A 201 0.51 -15.54 -13.59
N MET A 202 0.61 -16.33 -12.50
CA MET A 202 0.32 -17.76 -12.47
C MET A 202 -1.13 -18.05 -12.04
N ALA A 203 -1.93 -17.03 -11.70
CA ALA A 203 -3.29 -17.17 -11.15
C ALA A 203 -4.23 -18.06 -12.00
N ALA A 204 -4.00 -18.12 -13.33
CA ALA A 204 -4.79 -18.95 -14.25
C ALA A 204 -4.64 -20.47 -14.01
N PHE A 205 -3.56 -20.91 -13.38
CA PHE A 205 -3.29 -22.31 -13.07
C PHE A 205 -2.82 -22.55 -11.62
N CYS A 206 -2.90 -21.51 -10.77
CA CYS A 206 -2.62 -21.59 -9.35
C CYS A 206 -3.90 -22.02 -8.60
N ASP A 207 -3.93 -23.26 -8.13
CA ASP A 207 -5.02 -23.75 -7.29
C ASP A 207 -4.63 -23.62 -5.82
N VAL A 208 -5.40 -22.80 -5.09
CA VAL A 208 -5.22 -22.49 -3.66
C VAL A 208 -5.06 -23.76 -2.80
N ARG A 209 -5.79 -24.84 -3.14
CA ARG A 209 -5.75 -26.09 -2.40
C ARG A 209 -4.54 -26.92 -2.77
N GLU A 210 -4.19 -26.94 -4.06
CA GLU A 210 -3.04 -27.71 -4.54
C GLU A 210 -1.72 -27.18 -3.99
N ILE A 211 -1.55 -25.85 -3.93
CA ILE A 211 -0.29 -25.27 -3.42
C ILE A 211 -0.14 -25.46 -1.92
N GLN A 212 -1.25 -25.59 -1.18
CA GLN A 212 -1.29 -25.96 0.23
C GLN A 212 -1.37 -27.48 0.42
N ASN A 213 -1.04 -28.30 -0.58
CA ASN A 213 -1.05 -29.74 -0.40
C ASN A 213 -0.03 -30.15 0.65
N ASN A 214 -0.50 -30.93 1.61
CA ASN A 214 0.31 -31.51 2.66
C ASN A 214 1.25 -32.57 2.07
N ASN A 215 2.54 -32.47 2.40
CA ASN A 215 3.57 -33.39 1.97
C ASN A 215 4.23 -34.15 3.15
N ILE A 216 3.60 -34.09 4.34
CA ILE A 216 4.13 -34.63 5.60
C ILE A 216 3.31 -35.85 6.01
N GLU A 217 3.97 -36.99 6.18
CA GLU A 217 3.32 -38.21 6.64
C GLU A 217 2.75 -38.04 8.06
N GLY A 218 1.51 -38.47 8.27
CA GLY A 218 0.85 -38.42 9.59
C GLY A 218 0.30 -37.06 10.00
N SER A 219 0.45 -36.03 9.16
CA SER A 219 -0.11 -34.71 9.39
C SER A 219 -1.64 -34.70 9.21
N LYS A 220 -2.36 -34.07 10.15
CA LYS A 220 -3.81 -33.89 10.12
C LYS A 220 -4.15 -32.54 9.46
N GLU A 221 -5.09 -32.51 8.53
CA GLU A 221 -5.50 -31.29 7.83
C GLU A 221 -6.81 -30.71 8.37
N PHE A 222 -6.90 -29.38 8.41
CA PHE A 222 -8.08 -28.62 8.81
C PHE A 222 -8.33 -27.49 7.84
N TYR A 223 -9.60 -27.21 7.54
CA TYR A 223 -10.01 -26.30 6.48
C TYR A 223 -10.80 -25.12 7.05
N TYR A 224 -10.43 -23.91 6.64
CA TYR A 224 -11.00 -22.66 7.16
C TYR A 224 -11.55 -21.82 6.01
N PRO A 225 -12.76 -22.13 5.49
CA PRO A 225 -13.35 -21.39 4.36
C PRO A 225 -13.71 -19.94 4.70
N GLN A 226 -13.76 -19.58 5.97
CA GLN A 226 -14.06 -18.23 6.44
C GLN A 226 -12.85 -17.29 6.50
N TYR A 227 -11.64 -17.82 6.33
CA TYR A 227 -10.40 -17.04 6.41
C TYR A 227 -9.67 -17.02 5.07
N ASP A 228 -9.00 -15.91 4.81
CA ASP A 228 -8.02 -15.73 3.74
C ASP A 228 -6.58 -15.88 4.27
N HIS A 229 -5.60 -15.70 3.38
CA HIS A 229 -4.18 -15.95 3.67
C HIS A 229 -3.65 -15.17 4.88
N ASP A 230 -4.10 -13.93 5.05
CA ASP A 230 -3.61 -13.05 6.11
C ASP A 230 -4.36 -13.30 7.42
N THR A 231 -5.68 -13.50 7.35
CA THR A 231 -6.53 -13.64 8.55
C THR A 231 -6.42 -15.00 9.23
N ILE A 232 -6.11 -16.07 8.49
CA ILE A 232 -5.97 -17.43 9.05
C ILE A 232 -4.83 -17.53 10.08
N MET A 233 -3.76 -16.74 9.89
CA MET A 233 -2.54 -16.82 10.70
C MET A 233 -2.83 -16.57 12.18
N GLY A 234 -3.33 -15.37 12.50
CA GLY A 234 -3.67 -14.99 13.87
C GLY A 234 -4.85 -15.79 14.43
N ALA A 235 -5.85 -16.10 13.59
CA ALA A 235 -7.05 -16.82 14.03
C ALA A 235 -6.73 -18.22 14.55
N VAL A 236 -5.93 -18.98 13.80
CA VAL A 236 -5.57 -20.35 14.20
C VAL A 236 -4.66 -20.36 15.43
N ILE A 237 -3.66 -19.47 15.50
CA ILE A 237 -2.79 -19.36 16.68
C ILE A 237 -3.63 -19.16 17.94
N ARG A 238 -4.59 -18.24 17.89
CA ARG A 238 -5.50 -17.95 19.02
C ARG A 238 -6.39 -19.13 19.36
N ASP A 239 -6.93 -19.84 18.36
CA ASP A 239 -7.75 -21.03 18.59
C ASP A 239 -6.95 -22.15 19.25
N VAL A 240 -5.68 -22.34 18.87
CA VAL A 240 -4.78 -23.30 19.47
C VAL A 240 -4.41 -22.90 20.90
N LEU A 241 -4.11 -21.63 21.16
CA LEU A 241 -3.70 -21.16 22.49
C LEU A 241 -4.81 -21.29 23.55
N LYS A 242 -6.09 -21.21 23.16
CA LYS A 242 -7.24 -21.50 24.05
C LYS A 242 -7.15 -22.89 24.67
N CYS A 243 -6.56 -23.84 23.98
CA CYS A 243 -6.38 -25.20 24.49
C CYS A 243 -5.39 -25.27 25.64
N TYR A 244 -4.34 -24.48 25.55
CA TYR A 244 -3.21 -24.53 26.46
C TYR A 244 -3.45 -23.75 27.73
N ASN A 245 -4.17 -22.64 27.61
CA ASN A 245 -4.63 -21.85 28.73
C ASN A 245 -6.12 -21.51 28.52
N PRO A 246 -7.06 -22.23 29.15
CA PRO A 246 -8.47 -21.89 29.08
C PRO A 246 -8.80 -20.51 29.66
N ALA A 247 -7.92 -19.92 30.48
CA ALA A 247 -8.05 -18.51 30.87
C ALA A 247 -7.74 -17.56 29.71
N ILE A 248 -7.06 -18.00 28.64
CA ILE A 248 -7.06 -17.29 27.35
C ILE A 248 -8.45 -17.32 26.76
N GLU A 249 -9.25 -18.38 26.91
CA GLU A 249 -10.66 -18.32 26.52
C GLU A 249 -11.40 -17.30 27.39
N GLU A 250 -11.15 -17.18 28.70
CA GLU A 250 -11.72 -16.10 29.53
C GLU A 250 -11.14 -14.71 29.22
N SER A 251 -9.89 -14.59 28.77
CA SER A 251 -9.27 -13.33 28.34
C SER A 251 -9.80 -12.91 26.98
N LEU A 252 -9.96 -13.86 26.05
CA LEU A 252 -10.62 -13.78 24.74
C LEU A 252 -12.15 -13.68 24.87
N GLN A 253 -12.76 -14.16 25.97
CA GLN A 253 -14.17 -14.01 26.34
C GLN A 253 -14.40 -12.70 27.07
N LYS A 254 -13.47 -12.25 27.92
CA LYS A 254 -13.38 -10.86 28.35
C LYS A 254 -13.06 -9.96 27.20
N GLU A 255 -12.43 -10.41 26.13
CA GLU A 255 -12.21 -9.67 24.89
C GLU A 255 -13.46 -9.72 23.98
N THR A 256 -14.17 -10.84 23.90
CA THR A 256 -15.38 -11.01 23.07
C THR A 256 -16.66 -10.52 23.76
N SER A 257 -16.65 -10.40 25.09
CA SER A 257 -17.59 -9.64 25.95
C SER A 257 -17.07 -8.25 26.30
N SER A 258 -15.76 -8.01 26.15
CA SER A 258 -15.30 -6.65 26.01
C SER A 258 -15.85 -6.14 24.71
N PRO A 259 -16.26 -4.87 24.71
CA PRO A 259 -16.62 -4.25 23.48
C PRO A 259 -15.34 -4.20 22.61
N ARG A 260 -15.52 -4.48 21.33
CA ARG A 260 -14.47 -4.69 20.32
C ARG A 260 -14.83 -3.88 19.09
N LEU A 261 -13.83 -3.40 18.36
CA LEU A 261 -14.07 -2.74 17.08
C LEU A 261 -13.86 -3.74 15.94
N GLY A 262 -14.78 -4.70 15.81
CA GLY A 262 -14.68 -5.73 14.78
C GLY A 262 -13.45 -6.60 14.98
N SER A 263 -12.58 -6.65 13.98
CA SER A 263 -11.25 -7.29 14.03
C SER A 263 -10.11 -6.33 14.37
N LEU A 264 -10.37 -5.02 14.48
CA LEU A 264 -9.34 -3.99 14.64
C LEU A 264 -8.63 -4.06 15.99
N CYS A 265 -9.40 -4.24 17.05
CA CYS A 265 -8.91 -4.32 18.41
C CYS A 265 -9.98 -4.95 19.29
N ILE A 266 -9.56 -5.51 20.41
CA ILE A 266 -10.43 -6.28 21.28
C ILE A 266 -10.11 -5.90 22.74
N GLY A 267 -11.12 -5.47 23.51
CA GLY A 267 -10.88 -4.88 24.84
C GLY A 267 -10.80 -3.36 24.82
N GLU A 268 -11.39 -2.70 25.83
CA GLU A 268 -11.41 -1.22 25.90
C GLU A 268 -10.00 -0.63 25.98
N GLU A 269 -9.09 -1.21 26.76
CA GLU A 269 -7.73 -0.71 26.90
C GLU A 269 -6.89 -0.90 25.62
N ALA A 270 -6.97 -2.08 24.99
CA ALA A 270 -6.30 -2.34 23.73
C ALA A 270 -6.90 -1.51 22.57
N CYS A 271 -8.22 -1.29 22.57
CA CYS A 271 -8.84 -0.36 21.62
C CYS A 271 -8.49 1.09 21.91
N ASN A 272 -8.31 1.49 23.17
CA ASN A 272 -7.79 2.81 23.49
C ASN A 272 -6.36 3.01 22.97
N ILE A 273 -5.52 1.97 23.00
CA ILE A 273 -4.16 2.01 22.46
C ILE A 273 -4.19 1.98 20.93
N PHE A 274 -4.91 1.02 20.34
CA PHE A 274 -5.02 0.90 18.89
C PHE A 274 -5.67 2.12 18.25
N CYS A 275 -6.78 2.62 18.80
CA CYS A 275 -7.48 3.80 18.25
C CYS A 275 -6.76 5.12 18.54
N LYS A 276 -5.77 5.14 19.44
CA LYS A 276 -4.87 6.28 19.59
C LYS A 276 -3.96 6.42 18.36
N ASP A 277 -3.49 5.29 17.83
CA ASP A 277 -2.56 5.24 16.69
C ASP A 277 -3.26 4.92 15.35
N SER A 278 -4.55 4.59 15.39
CA SER A 278 -5.37 4.18 14.23
C SER A 278 -6.82 4.68 14.34
N MET A 279 -7.00 5.92 14.79
CA MET A 279 -8.30 6.54 15.06
C MET A 279 -9.27 6.46 13.86
N ALA A 280 -8.78 6.70 12.65
CA ALA A 280 -9.62 6.70 11.44
C ALA A 280 -10.30 5.33 11.22
N LYS A 281 -9.58 4.22 11.43
CA LYS A 281 -10.13 2.85 11.32
C LYS A 281 -11.17 2.58 12.42
N CYS A 282 -10.93 3.10 13.62
CA CYS A 282 -11.88 2.98 14.73
C CYS A 282 -13.14 3.82 14.52
N GLN A 283 -13.02 5.02 13.96
CA GLN A 283 -14.16 5.89 13.61
C GLN A 283 -14.95 5.32 12.43
N GLU A 284 -14.30 4.78 11.42
CA GLU A 284 -14.95 4.06 10.32
C GLU A 284 -15.77 2.86 10.83
N TYR A 285 -15.18 2.07 11.73
CA TYR A 285 -15.90 0.99 12.39
C TYR A 285 -17.06 1.53 13.25
N CYS A 286 -16.85 2.57 14.04
CA CYS A 286 -17.88 3.14 14.91
C CYS A 286 -19.02 3.85 14.17
N ASN A 287 -18.76 4.39 12.98
CA ASN A 287 -19.79 4.99 12.13
C ASN A 287 -20.64 3.91 11.45
N SER A 288 -20.05 2.76 11.11
CA SER A 288 -20.75 1.62 10.52
C SER A 288 -21.44 0.72 11.56
N ASP A 289 -20.98 0.72 12.82
CA ASP A 289 -21.54 -0.03 13.94
C ASP A 289 -21.75 0.87 15.18
N SER A 290 -22.55 1.93 15.02
CA SER A 290 -22.84 2.93 16.06
C SER A 290 -23.52 2.37 17.33
N GLY A 291 -24.05 1.14 17.26
CA GLY A 291 -24.60 0.41 18.40
C GLY A 291 -23.55 -0.22 19.32
N ASN A 292 -22.27 -0.23 18.90
CA ASN A 292 -21.19 -0.87 19.63
C ASN A 292 -20.85 -0.11 20.94
N PRO A 293 -20.71 -0.79 22.10
CA PRO A 293 -20.48 -0.11 23.38
C PRO A 293 -19.16 0.68 23.46
N LEU A 294 -18.13 0.36 22.64
CA LEU A 294 -16.92 1.18 22.53
C LEU A 294 -17.12 2.47 21.74
N CYS A 295 -18.13 2.51 20.87
CA CYS A 295 -18.43 3.65 20.01
C CYS A 295 -19.43 4.63 20.66
N GLN A 296 -20.12 4.19 21.72
CA GLN A 296 -21.08 4.99 22.46
C GLN A 296 -20.43 5.89 23.53
N LYS A 297 -19.14 5.70 23.80
CA LYS A 297 -18.36 6.53 24.70
C LYS A 297 -17.05 6.94 24.04
N PRO A 298 -16.53 8.15 24.31
CA PRO A 298 -15.20 8.52 23.84
C PRO A 298 -14.16 7.58 24.44
N PHE A 299 -13.15 7.21 23.65
CA PHE A 299 -11.98 6.47 24.11
C PHE A 299 -11.30 7.21 25.28
N ALA A 300 -10.64 6.50 26.19
CA ALA A 300 -10.06 7.03 27.43
C ALA A 300 -9.06 8.19 27.19
N PHE A 301 -8.34 8.19 26.06
CA PHE A 301 -7.48 9.30 25.66
C PHE A 301 -8.27 10.52 25.18
N GLN A 302 -9.51 10.33 24.70
CA GLN A 302 -10.47 11.39 24.43
C GLN A 302 -11.12 11.92 25.72
N MET A 303 -11.35 11.07 26.73
CA MET A 303 -11.95 11.51 28.02
C MET A 303 -10.99 12.34 28.89
N LYS A 304 -9.68 12.09 28.86
CA LYS A 304 -8.68 12.95 29.50
C LYS A 304 -8.61 14.37 28.91
N LEU A 305 -9.15 14.57 27.69
CA LEU A 305 -9.34 15.88 27.10
C LEU A 305 -10.59 16.59 27.66
N VAL A 306 -11.67 15.87 27.95
CA VAL A 306 -12.95 16.45 28.44
C VAL A 306 -12.86 16.99 29.88
N GLU A 307 -12.10 16.34 30.77
CA GLU A 307 -11.89 16.86 32.14
C GLU A 307 -10.97 18.09 32.16
N ALA A 308 -10.10 18.25 31.15
CA ALA A 308 -9.29 19.44 30.97
C ALA A 308 -10.04 20.59 30.24
N GLU A 309 -11.15 20.28 29.55
CA GLU A 309 -11.96 21.23 28.78
C GLU A 309 -13.01 22.00 29.60
N GLN A 310 -13.33 21.59 30.83
CA GLN A 310 -14.38 22.26 31.63
C GLN A 310 -13.92 23.54 32.34
N GLU A 311 -12.62 23.80 32.48
CA GLU A 311 -12.18 24.94 33.29
C GLU A 311 -11.94 26.26 32.53
N THR A 312 -11.75 26.29 31.20
CA THR A 312 -11.54 27.58 30.51
C THR A 312 -11.86 27.56 29.00
N ARG A 313 -12.96 28.21 28.61
CA ARG A 313 -13.11 28.88 27.29
C ARG A 313 -13.32 30.38 27.54
N PRO A 314 -12.69 31.28 26.77
CA PRO A 314 -13.19 31.54 25.42
C PRO A 314 -12.14 31.83 24.30
N GLU A 315 -12.60 31.58 23.07
CA GLU A 315 -12.20 32.12 21.74
C GLU A 315 -10.71 32.23 21.38
N THR A 316 -10.15 31.20 20.72
CA THR A 316 -9.24 31.35 19.56
C THR A 316 -9.03 30.02 18.83
N VAL A 317 -8.78 30.11 17.53
CA VAL A 317 -8.43 29.04 16.60
C VAL A 317 -7.17 28.26 17.03
N GLN A 318 -7.06 26.99 16.60
CA GLN A 318 -5.92 26.03 16.67
C GLN A 318 -5.65 25.30 17.99
N LYS A 319 -5.71 23.96 17.96
CA LYS A 319 -4.50 23.10 17.88
C LYS A 319 -4.87 21.63 17.73
N ILE A 320 -4.46 21.04 16.61
CA ILE A 320 -4.22 19.60 16.48
C ILE A 320 -3.07 19.29 17.43
N ILE A 321 -3.27 18.35 18.36
CA ILE A 321 -2.19 17.88 19.23
C ILE A 321 -1.62 16.64 18.56
N GLU A 322 -0.59 16.86 17.74
CA GLU A 322 0.42 15.86 17.36
C GLU A 322 0.99 15.22 18.64
N GLU A 323 1.15 13.90 18.64
CA GLU A 323 2.13 13.29 19.52
C GLU A 323 3.50 13.91 19.22
N PRO A 324 4.32 14.19 20.24
CA PRO A 324 5.60 14.84 20.00
C PRO A 324 6.45 13.91 19.15
N LYS A 325 6.86 14.39 17.98
CA LYS A 325 8.09 13.96 17.31
C LYS A 325 9.23 14.17 18.33
N GLU A 326 9.47 13.20 19.22
CA GLU A 326 10.39 13.31 20.37
C GLU A 326 11.85 13.62 19.96
N GLN A 327 12.14 13.71 18.66
CA GLN A 327 13.47 13.94 18.09
C GLN A 327 13.54 15.01 16.99
N CYS A 328 12.48 15.79 16.70
CA CYS A 328 12.55 16.93 15.79
C CYS A 328 12.80 18.24 16.55
N SER A 329 13.18 19.31 15.84
CA SER A 329 13.32 20.64 16.45
C SER A 329 12.89 21.76 15.51
N GLY A 330 12.30 22.83 16.07
CA GLY A 330 11.82 24.00 15.32
C GLY A 330 10.56 23.74 14.50
N THR A 331 9.98 24.81 13.95
CA THR A 331 8.80 24.74 13.04
C THR A 331 8.98 25.56 11.77
N LYS A 332 10.14 26.20 11.60
CA LYS A 332 10.42 27.06 10.44
C LYS A 332 11.85 26.86 9.97
N THR A 333 12.04 26.90 8.67
CA THR A 333 13.36 26.80 8.05
C THR A 333 13.41 27.59 6.74
N LYS A 334 14.62 27.90 6.29
CA LYS A 334 14.92 28.38 4.94
C LYS A 334 16.08 27.55 4.39
N PHE A 335 15.96 27.15 3.15
CA PHE A 335 16.93 26.33 2.45
C PHE A 335 17.98 27.20 1.77
N SER A 336 19.23 26.77 1.90
CA SER A 336 20.40 27.42 1.28
C SER A 336 20.97 26.60 0.12
N HIS A 337 20.33 25.49 -0.24
CA HIS A 337 20.74 24.63 -1.35
C HIS A 337 19.52 24.23 -2.17
N ALA A 338 19.69 24.09 -3.49
CA ALA A 338 18.63 23.59 -4.36
C ALA A 338 18.38 22.09 -4.10
N PRO A 339 17.17 21.57 -4.32
CA PRO A 339 16.87 20.15 -4.13
C PRO A 339 17.55 19.23 -5.15
N VAL A 340 18.09 19.78 -6.24
CA VAL A 340 18.77 19.06 -7.32
C VAL A 340 19.92 19.88 -7.91
N ASN A 341 20.79 19.26 -8.71
CA ASN A 341 21.80 19.97 -9.48
C ASN A 341 21.18 20.81 -10.62
N LEU A 342 21.06 22.11 -10.39
CA LEU A 342 20.46 23.05 -11.36
C LEU A 342 21.31 23.26 -12.62
N ASP A 343 22.61 22.97 -12.60
CA ASP A 343 23.45 23.08 -13.81
C ASP A 343 23.14 21.95 -14.80
N LYS A 344 22.80 20.76 -14.29
CA LYS A 344 22.39 19.59 -15.08
C LYS A 344 20.88 19.50 -15.31
N THR A 345 20.07 20.22 -14.52
CA THR A 345 18.61 20.29 -14.71
C THR A 345 18.26 21.29 -15.80
N LEU A 346 17.41 20.91 -16.75
CA LEU A 346 16.98 21.83 -17.82
C LEU A 346 15.76 22.66 -17.41
N VAL A 347 14.71 22.01 -16.90
CA VAL A 347 13.43 22.66 -16.63
C VAL A 347 12.86 22.27 -15.27
N MET A 348 12.11 23.19 -14.67
CA MET A 348 11.26 22.96 -13.51
C MET A 348 9.80 23.20 -13.92
N LEU A 349 8.94 22.20 -13.70
CA LEU A 349 7.51 22.31 -13.94
C LEU A 349 6.80 22.79 -12.65
N PRO A 350 5.74 23.62 -12.78
CA PRO A 350 5.01 24.14 -11.63
C PRO A 350 4.09 23.07 -11.03
N LEU A 351 3.61 23.33 -9.82
CA LEU A 351 2.46 22.66 -9.22
C LEU A 351 1.21 22.84 -10.10
N GLY A 352 0.26 21.94 -9.92
CA GLY A 352 -1.10 22.08 -10.43
C GLY A 352 -1.33 21.61 -11.85
N LEU A 353 -0.35 20.95 -12.46
CA LEU A 353 -0.58 20.17 -13.67
C LEU A 353 -1.54 19.00 -13.37
N THR A 354 -2.27 18.56 -14.39
CA THR A 354 -3.01 17.29 -14.38
C THR A 354 -2.49 16.46 -15.53
N THR A 355 -2.11 15.21 -15.31
CA THR A 355 -1.58 14.32 -16.36
C THR A 355 -1.69 12.85 -15.95
N GLY A 356 -2.13 12.00 -16.86
CA GLY A 356 -2.26 10.56 -16.60
C GLY A 356 -3.16 10.30 -15.38
N ASN A 357 -2.66 9.49 -14.44
CA ASN A 357 -3.33 9.18 -13.18
C ASN A 357 -3.42 10.37 -12.19
N HIS A 358 -2.69 11.46 -12.40
CA HIS A 358 -2.88 12.70 -11.64
C HIS A 358 -4.09 13.48 -12.19
N VAL A 359 -5.27 13.05 -11.76
CA VAL A 359 -6.56 13.63 -12.17
C VAL A 359 -6.85 14.95 -11.46
N THR A 360 -6.45 15.09 -10.20
CA THR A 360 -6.45 16.38 -9.51
C THR A 360 -5.12 17.11 -9.73
N PRO A 361 -5.06 18.44 -9.56
CA PRO A 361 -3.83 19.22 -9.67
C PRO A 361 -2.68 18.64 -8.83
N ILE A 362 -1.51 18.46 -9.44
CA ILE A 362 -0.31 17.85 -8.85
C ILE A 362 0.31 18.72 -7.77
N ASP A 363 0.65 18.11 -6.64
CA ASP A 363 1.15 18.73 -5.41
C ASP A 363 2.68 18.81 -5.31
N HIS A 364 3.40 18.42 -6.35
CA HIS A 364 4.86 18.44 -6.41
C HIS A 364 5.38 19.05 -7.71
N HIS A 365 6.61 19.55 -7.67
CA HIS A 365 7.31 20.03 -8.84
C HIS A 365 8.02 18.89 -9.56
N TYR A 366 8.18 19.01 -10.88
CA TYR A 366 9.08 18.14 -11.64
C TYR A 366 10.37 18.89 -11.99
N PHE A 367 11.51 18.32 -11.66
CA PHE A 367 12.80 18.73 -12.22
C PHE A 367 13.15 17.78 -13.36
N GLN A 368 13.46 18.30 -14.54
CA GLN A 368 13.62 17.47 -15.73
C GLN A 368 14.84 17.81 -16.57
N ASN A 369 15.42 16.78 -17.16
CA ASN A 369 16.34 16.83 -18.28
C ASN A 369 16.18 15.53 -19.11
N PHE A 370 15.27 15.53 -20.09
CA PHE A 370 15.01 14.34 -20.90
C PHE A 370 16.12 13.97 -21.89
N ASN A 371 17.10 14.86 -22.09
CA ASN A 371 18.28 14.58 -22.90
C ASN A 371 19.40 13.91 -22.10
N ASN A 372 19.20 13.72 -20.80
CA ASN A 372 20.15 13.04 -19.94
C ASN A 372 20.01 11.53 -20.07
N ASP A 373 21.15 10.85 -20.07
CA ASP A 373 21.25 9.39 -20.17
C ASP A 373 22.00 8.87 -18.93
N GLY A 374 21.31 8.07 -18.11
CA GLY A 374 21.84 7.51 -16.86
C GLY A 374 21.56 8.33 -15.60
N PHE A 375 21.69 7.67 -14.44
CA PHE A 375 21.46 8.28 -13.12
C PHE A 375 22.65 9.11 -12.65
N ASP A 376 22.84 10.29 -13.23
CA ASP A 376 24.01 11.15 -12.98
C ASP A 376 23.68 12.60 -12.61
N ILE A 377 22.39 12.95 -12.46
CA ILE A 377 21.97 14.26 -11.95
C ILE A 377 21.73 14.15 -10.45
N GLU A 378 22.50 14.88 -9.67
CA GLU A 378 22.47 14.82 -8.22
C GLU A 378 21.14 15.37 -7.66
N VAL A 379 20.57 14.60 -6.71
CA VAL A 379 19.50 15.03 -5.81
C VAL A 379 20.14 15.38 -4.47
N TYR A 380 19.82 16.54 -3.92
CA TYR A 380 20.39 17.07 -2.69
C TYR A 380 19.33 17.27 -1.61
N SER A 381 19.73 17.16 -0.34
CA SER A 381 18.94 17.74 0.75
C SER A 381 19.02 19.28 0.70
N PRO A 382 17.89 20.01 0.67
CA PRO A 382 17.90 21.47 0.51
C PRO A 382 18.28 22.19 1.82
N GLY A 383 18.13 21.51 2.96
CA GLY A 383 18.49 21.96 4.30
C GLY A 383 19.06 20.82 5.14
N ASP A 384 19.49 21.16 6.36
CA ASP A 384 19.77 20.16 7.38
C ASP A 384 18.48 19.43 7.76
N GLY A 385 18.58 18.16 8.14
CA GLY A 385 17.41 17.38 8.53
C GLY A 385 17.74 15.91 8.75
N TYR A 386 16.69 15.10 8.74
CA TYR A 386 16.78 13.65 8.85
C TYR A 386 15.94 13.02 7.74
N VAL A 387 16.53 12.09 6.99
CA VAL A 387 15.73 11.17 6.18
C VAL A 387 14.94 10.30 7.15
N THR A 388 13.62 10.30 7.02
CA THR A 388 12.68 9.58 7.88
C THR A 388 12.01 8.40 7.21
N GLU A 389 12.00 8.40 5.87
CA GLU A 389 11.39 7.35 5.08
C GLU A 389 12.16 7.13 3.78
N ILE A 390 12.35 5.87 3.43
CA ILE A 390 12.85 5.44 2.12
C ILE A 390 11.90 4.37 1.58
N GLY A 391 11.22 4.66 0.49
CA GLY A 391 10.30 3.73 -0.18
C GLY A 391 10.86 3.28 -1.53
N HIS A 392 10.70 2.00 -1.87
CA HIS A 392 10.97 1.50 -3.22
C HIS A 392 9.67 1.52 -4.02
N MET A 393 9.68 2.18 -5.17
CA MET A 393 8.45 2.46 -5.91
C MET A 393 7.84 1.17 -6.50
N PRO A 394 6.51 0.98 -6.41
CA PRO A 394 5.84 -0.19 -6.95
C PRO A 394 6.15 -0.40 -8.44
N GLY A 395 6.66 -1.59 -8.78
CA GLY A 395 6.96 -1.97 -10.16
C GLY A 395 8.29 -1.44 -10.71
N ALA A 396 9.07 -0.71 -9.90
CA ALA A 396 10.42 -0.32 -10.24
C ALA A 396 11.38 -1.51 -10.26
N LYS A 397 12.48 -1.37 -11.01
CA LYS A 397 13.57 -2.34 -10.96
C LYS A 397 14.25 -2.28 -9.60
N GLU A 398 14.81 -3.41 -9.17
CA GLU A 398 15.62 -3.47 -7.95
C GLU A 398 16.80 -2.48 -8.04
N GLY A 399 17.06 -1.77 -6.95
CA GLY A 399 18.14 -0.78 -6.90
C GLY A 399 17.79 0.57 -7.54
N GLU A 400 16.58 0.72 -8.09
CA GLU A 400 16.14 1.91 -8.81
C GLU A 400 14.79 2.46 -8.29
N ASP A 401 14.58 3.77 -8.48
CA ASP A 401 13.32 4.49 -8.28
C ASP A 401 12.77 4.44 -6.84
N TYR A 402 13.12 5.49 -6.09
CA TYR A 402 12.81 5.60 -4.68
C TYR A 402 11.99 6.86 -4.35
N ARG A 403 11.13 6.70 -3.34
CA ARG A 403 10.57 7.80 -2.56
C ARG A 403 11.47 8.07 -1.35
N VAL A 404 11.77 9.34 -1.08
CA VAL A 404 12.59 9.74 0.08
C VAL A 404 11.94 10.91 0.79
N VAL A 405 11.71 10.80 2.10
CA VAL A 405 11.19 11.90 2.93
C VAL A 405 12.29 12.42 3.83
N ILE A 406 12.49 13.75 3.83
CA ILE A 406 13.42 14.46 4.71
C ILE A 406 12.62 15.37 5.63
N GLU A 407 12.69 15.12 6.93
CA GLU A 407 12.21 16.03 7.94
C GLU A 407 13.28 17.09 8.25
N HIS A 408 12.96 18.37 8.00
CA HIS A 408 13.87 19.49 8.30
C HIS A 408 13.56 20.13 9.65
N THR A 409 12.29 20.17 10.03
CA THR A 409 11.81 20.65 11.32
C THR A 409 10.61 19.82 11.76
N CYS A 410 9.98 20.14 12.88
CA CYS A 410 8.79 19.41 13.32
C CYS A 410 7.61 19.52 12.36
N THR A 411 7.57 20.56 11.51
CA THR A 411 6.41 20.80 10.62
C THR A 411 6.81 20.88 9.14
N VAL A 412 8.10 21.08 8.84
CA VAL A 412 8.61 21.23 7.47
C VAL A 412 9.34 19.99 7.00
N SER A 413 8.90 19.41 5.88
CA SER A 413 9.54 18.26 5.24
C SER A 413 9.66 18.43 3.72
N SER A 414 10.63 17.75 3.13
CA SER A 414 10.77 17.58 1.69
C SER A 414 10.47 16.13 1.30
N ILE A 415 9.66 15.92 0.27
CA ILE A 415 9.38 14.59 -0.28
C ILE A 415 9.93 14.53 -1.70
N TYR A 416 10.73 13.52 -1.97
CA TYR A 416 11.23 13.18 -3.30
C TYR A 416 10.57 11.91 -3.80
N ILE A 417 10.21 11.87 -5.07
CA ILE A 417 9.74 10.66 -5.77
C ILE A 417 10.54 10.55 -7.07
N HIS A 418 10.76 9.34 -7.57
CA HIS A 418 11.61 9.09 -8.73
C HIS A 418 13.08 9.47 -8.50
N VAL A 419 13.56 9.28 -7.26
CA VAL A 419 15.00 9.26 -6.98
C VAL A 419 15.55 7.97 -7.59
N GLY A 420 16.12 8.09 -8.78
CA GLY A 420 16.57 6.98 -9.59
C GLY A 420 17.53 6.02 -8.89
N THR A 421 18.59 6.52 -8.26
CA THR A 421 19.46 5.72 -7.38
C THR A 421 19.76 6.48 -6.09
N LEU A 422 19.88 5.77 -4.97
CA LEU A 422 20.22 6.38 -3.69
C LEU A 422 21.74 6.61 -3.55
N SER A 423 22.15 7.52 -2.67
CA SER A 423 23.54 7.61 -2.21
C SER A 423 23.92 6.37 -1.39
N GLU A 424 25.21 6.03 -1.33
CA GLU A 424 25.70 4.88 -0.54
C GLU A 424 25.22 4.89 0.92
N LYS A 425 25.12 6.09 1.50
CA LYS A 425 24.62 6.30 2.86
C LYS A 425 23.17 5.84 3.03
N LEU A 426 22.31 6.10 2.04
CA LEU A 426 20.89 5.75 2.11
C LEU A 426 20.60 4.33 1.59
N LYS A 427 21.37 3.83 0.62
CA LYS A 427 21.20 2.47 0.05
C LYS A 427 21.12 1.37 1.10
N THR A 428 21.92 1.47 2.16
CA THR A 428 21.97 0.45 3.23
C THR A 428 20.69 0.33 4.07
N ASN A 429 19.77 1.30 3.96
CA ASN A 429 18.52 1.32 4.71
C ASN A 429 17.29 1.26 3.80
N ALA A 430 17.49 1.11 2.49
CA ALA A 430 16.42 0.99 1.53
C ALA A 430 15.81 -0.41 1.57
N VAL A 431 14.49 -0.50 1.43
CA VAL A 431 13.81 -1.80 1.28
C VAL A 431 14.17 -2.44 -0.05
N TRP A 432 14.19 -3.77 -0.07
CA TRP A 432 14.60 -4.56 -1.21
C TRP A 432 13.58 -4.55 -2.37
N ARG A 433 12.27 -4.53 -2.07
CA ARG A 433 11.19 -4.46 -3.08
C ARG A 433 9.88 -3.95 -2.49
N ASN A 434 9.15 -3.11 -3.25
CA ASN A 434 7.76 -2.70 -2.99
C ASN A 434 7.43 -2.49 -1.50
N GLY A 435 7.98 -1.45 -0.89
CA GLY A 435 7.77 -1.19 0.53
C GLY A 435 8.37 0.12 1.00
N TYR A 436 8.31 0.35 2.31
CA TYR A 436 8.84 1.54 2.97
C TYR A 436 9.67 1.14 4.18
N SER A 437 10.81 1.81 4.36
CA SER A 437 11.65 1.73 5.55
C SER A 437 11.48 3.01 6.35
N SER A 438 11.08 2.89 7.62
CA SER A 438 11.13 4.01 8.57
C SER A 438 12.54 4.12 9.13
N VAL A 439 13.17 5.27 8.94
CA VAL A 439 14.58 5.51 9.25
C VAL A 439 14.78 6.82 10.01
N ARG A 440 16.00 7.11 10.48
CA ARG A 440 16.36 8.41 11.05
C ARG A 440 17.82 8.73 10.71
N ILE A 441 18.07 9.08 9.45
CA ILE A 441 19.44 9.29 8.95
C ILE A 441 19.72 10.78 8.84
N PRO A 442 20.67 11.35 9.61
CA PRO A 442 20.94 12.79 9.54
C PRO A 442 21.53 13.17 8.18
N VAL A 443 21.09 14.27 7.60
CA VAL A 443 21.61 14.83 6.35
C VAL A 443 21.91 16.32 6.49
N LYS A 444 22.87 16.82 5.73
CA LYS A 444 23.24 18.24 5.67
C LYS A 444 22.71 18.94 4.43
N ALA A 445 22.50 20.25 4.51
CA ALA A 445 22.19 21.06 3.34
C ALA A 445 23.27 20.87 2.24
N GLY A 446 22.83 20.53 1.03
CA GLY A 446 23.71 20.20 -0.10
C GLY A 446 24.31 18.80 -0.10
N GLU A 447 23.96 17.96 0.87
CA GLU A 447 24.35 16.54 0.85
C GLU A 447 23.61 15.80 -0.26
N THR A 448 24.35 15.07 -1.10
CA THR A 448 23.76 14.21 -2.14
C THR A 448 23.05 13.03 -1.49
N ILE A 449 21.74 12.94 -1.70
CA ILE A 449 20.90 11.84 -1.20
C ILE A 449 20.69 10.77 -2.26
N GLY A 450 20.88 11.10 -3.54
CA GLY A 450 20.72 10.19 -4.66
C GLY A 450 20.92 10.89 -6.00
N PHE A 451 20.49 10.24 -7.06
CA PHE A 451 20.60 10.70 -8.44
C PHE A 451 19.33 10.36 -9.22
N TYR A 452 18.96 11.18 -10.18
CA TYR A 452 17.88 10.90 -11.11
C TYR A 452 18.39 10.91 -12.56
N GLU A 453 17.64 10.24 -13.44
CA GLU A 453 17.99 10.16 -14.86
C GLU A 453 17.34 11.30 -15.64
N LYS A 454 16.02 11.26 -15.79
CA LYS A 454 15.28 12.19 -16.64
C LYS A 454 14.40 13.15 -15.88
N ASN A 455 13.74 12.68 -14.83
CA ASN A 455 12.90 13.47 -13.96
C ASN A 455 13.03 13.02 -12.50
N VAL A 456 12.79 13.95 -11.60
CA VAL A 456 12.58 13.69 -10.17
C VAL A 456 11.50 14.65 -9.68
N ASP A 457 10.70 14.17 -8.75
CA ASP A 457 9.60 14.91 -8.17
C ASP A 457 10.06 15.53 -6.84
N TYR A 458 9.61 16.75 -6.56
CA TYR A 458 9.93 17.44 -5.33
C TYR A 458 8.70 18.12 -4.75
N ASN A 459 8.28 17.67 -3.58
CA ASN A 459 7.24 18.30 -2.78
C ASN A 459 7.85 18.96 -1.54
N LEU A 460 7.37 20.15 -1.22
CA LEU A 460 7.64 20.82 0.04
C LEU A 460 6.36 20.83 0.86
N VAL A 461 6.44 20.35 2.09
CA VAL A 461 5.31 20.28 3.01
C VAL A 461 5.62 21.16 4.22
N ASP A 462 4.66 22.00 4.62
CA ASP A 462 4.65 22.71 5.90
C ASP A 462 3.30 22.49 6.59
N GLU A 463 3.30 21.68 7.63
CA GLU A 463 2.10 21.32 8.41
C GLU A 463 1.46 22.54 9.11
N GLU A 464 2.20 23.67 9.30
CA GLU A 464 1.61 24.92 9.79
C GLU A 464 0.87 25.71 8.68
N PHE A 465 1.14 25.40 7.41
CA PHE A 465 0.49 26.01 6.26
C PHE A 465 -0.71 25.18 5.83
N VAL A 466 -1.85 25.83 5.53
CA VAL A 466 -3.06 25.13 5.08
C VAL A 466 -3.66 25.84 3.88
N LEU A 467 -3.74 25.14 2.76
CA LEU A 467 -4.42 25.56 1.56
C LEU A 467 -5.92 25.73 1.83
N LYS A 468 -6.47 26.90 1.50
CA LYS A 468 -7.86 27.25 1.83
C LYS A 468 -8.84 26.94 0.71
N GLY A 469 -8.36 26.67 -0.50
CA GLY A 469 -9.18 26.28 -1.63
C GLY A 469 -9.41 24.77 -1.73
N PHE A 470 -9.06 23.99 -0.71
CA PHE A 470 -9.60 22.65 -0.51
C PHE A 470 -10.69 22.76 0.57
N ILE A 471 -11.94 22.85 0.14
CA ILE A 471 -13.06 23.23 1.03
C ILE A 471 -13.58 22.09 1.90
N VAL A 472 -13.13 20.86 1.62
CA VAL A 472 -13.35 19.63 2.40
C VAL A 472 -12.01 18.89 2.48
N PRO A 473 -11.15 19.24 3.45
CA PRO A 473 -9.81 18.67 3.58
C PRO A 473 -9.81 17.16 3.85
N GLU A 474 -10.91 16.61 4.41
CA GLU A 474 -11.06 15.18 4.74
C GLU A 474 -10.97 14.29 3.50
N HIS A 475 -11.30 14.82 2.31
CA HIS A 475 -11.10 14.13 1.05
C HIS A 475 -9.64 13.86 0.70
N TYR A 476 -8.69 14.42 1.45
CA TYR A 476 -7.25 14.29 1.24
C TYR A 476 -6.57 13.46 2.33
N ASP A 477 -7.30 12.82 3.25
CA ASP A 477 -6.72 12.13 4.42
C ASP A 477 -5.70 11.02 4.06
N GLY A 478 -5.88 10.32 2.94
CA GLY A 478 -4.91 9.31 2.48
C GLY A 478 -3.63 9.88 1.88
N GLU A 479 -3.63 11.16 1.52
CA GLU A 479 -2.45 11.93 1.09
C GLU A 479 -2.43 13.26 1.86
N SER A 480 -2.47 13.17 3.19
CA SER A 480 -2.74 14.30 4.09
C SER A 480 -1.78 15.49 3.93
N TRP A 481 -0.57 15.25 3.43
CA TRP A 481 0.39 16.32 3.14
C TRP A 481 -0.09 17.29 2.03
N LYS A 482 -1.02 16.88 1.15
CA LYS A 482 -1.50 17.71 0.03
C LYS A 482 -2.10 19.03 0.44
N ILE A 483 -2.76 19.09 1.60
CA ILE A 483 -3.37 20.33 2.08
C ILE A 483 -2.33 21.30 2.67
N HIS A 484 -1.10 20.85 2.83
CA HIS A 484 0.02 21.51 3.51
C HIS A 484 1.16 21.90 2.55
N VAL A 485 0.84 22.20 1.29
CA VAL A 485 1.82 22.56 0.25
C VAL A 485 1.87 24.08 0.06
N PRO A 486 2.89 24.79 0.60
CA PRO A 486 3.05 26.22 0.42
C PRO A 486 3.66 26.58 -0.95
N ASN A 487 3.86 27.87 -1.19
CA ASN A 487 4.71 28.32 -2.30
C ASN A 487 6.17 27.93 -2.02
N THR A 488 6.66 26.95 -2.76
CA THR A 488 8.02 26.39 -2.65
C THR A 488 9.11 27.47 -2.62
N TYR A 489 9.00 28.50 -3.48
CA TYR A 489 10.05 29.52 -3.60
C TYR A 489 10.21 30.38 -2.35
N ASP A 490 9.19 30.49 -1.51
CA ASP A 490 9.29 31.25 -0.28
C ASP A 490 10.25 30.59 0.71
N TYR A 491 10.54 29.29 0.60
CA TYR A 491 11.41 28.57 1.54
C TYR A 491 12.88 28.57 1.14
N PHE A 492 13.25 29.14 -0.01
CA PHE A 492 14.66 29.21 -0.44
C PHE A 492 15.22 30.61 -0.24
N ASN A 493 16.47 30.69 0.23
CA ASN A 493 17.22 31.94 0.31
C ASN A 493 17.78 32.34 -1.06
N GLU A 494 18.11 33.61 -1.24
CA GLU A 494 18.91 34.03 -2.39
C GLU A 494 20.35 33.51 -2.27
N PRO A 495 21.01 33.14 -3.38
CA PRO A 495 20.54 33.21 -4.77
C PRO A 495 19.70 32.01 -5.25
N VAL A 496 19.54 30.97 -4.42
CA VAL A 496 18.89 29.70 -4.80
C VAL A 496 17.44 29.92 -5.24
N ARG A 497 16.70 30.79 -4.55
CA ARG A 497 15.34 31.17 -4.93
C ARG A 497 15.28 31.66 -6.38
N SER A 498 16.10 32.66 -6.73
CA SER A 498 16.13 33.21 -8.09
C SER A 498 16.53 32.16 -9.13
N GLN A 499 17.49 31.29 -8.82
CA GLN A 499 17.91 30.21 -9.71
C GLN A 499 16.80 29.18 -9.97
N LEU A 500 16.00 28.83 -8.95
CA LEU A 500 14.85 27.95 -9.12
C LEU A 500 13.75 28.60 -9.97
N VAL A 501 13.45 29.88 -9.74
CA VAL A 501 12.49 30.64 -10.55
C VAL A 501 12.93 30.74 -12.01
N GLU A 502 14.23 30.90 -12.25
CA GLU A 502 14.79 30.93 -13.59
C GLU A 502 14.50 29.64 -14.36
N LYS A 503 14.62 28.47 -13.70
CA LYS A 503 14.31 27.15 -14.28
C LYS A 503 12.82 26.88 -14.50
N SER A 504 11.92 27.64 -13.87
CA SER A 504 10.48 27.44 -14.03
C SER A 504 10.02 27.72 -15.46
N VAL A 505 9.19 26.86 -16.04
CA VAL A 505 8.58 27.14 -17.35
C VAL A 505 7.37 28.09 -17.25
N ARG A 506 6.78 28.23 -16.06
CA ARG A 506 5.62 29.09 -15.79
C ARG A 506 6.04 30.53 -15.59
N THR A 507 5.25 31.46 -16.12
CA THR A 507 5.48 32.91 -16.05
C THR A 507 4.39 33.68 -15.30
N VAL A 508 3.23 33.04 -15.07
CA VAL A 508 2.06 33.65 -14.43
C VAL A 508 2.07 33.35 -12.94
N GLU A 509 1.83 34.36 -12.09
CA GLU A 509 1.75 34.15 -10.65
C GLU A 509 0.55 33.27 -10.24
N PRO A 510 0.67 32.47 -9.15
CA PRO A 510 1.92 32.14 -8.48
C PRO A 510 2.86 31.36 -9.40
N ILE A 511 4.14 31.75 -9.50
CA ILE A 511 5.12 31.04 -10.38
C ILE A 511 5.22 29.56 -9.99
N SER A 512 5.01 29.24 -8.71
CA SER A 512 5.04 27.86 -8.22
C SER A 512 3.86 27.05 -8.72
N GLY A 513 2.79 27.68 -9.21
CA GLY A 513 1.52 27.03 -9.49
C GLY A 513 0.60 26.97 -8.27
N LYS A 514 -0.58 26.39 -8.46
CA LYS A 514 -1.67 26.30 -7.49
C LYS A 514 -2.42 24.98 -7.67
N ILE A 515 -2.91 24.39 -6.58
CA ILE A 515 -3.58 23.08 -6.59
C ILE A 515 -5.01 23.09 -6.02
N ASP A 516 -5.34 24.12 -5.23
CA ASP A 516 -6.57 24.22 -4.43
C ASP A 516 -7.56 25.21 -5.08
N TYR A 517 -8.21 24.78 -6.16
CA TYR A 517 -9.09 25.66 -6.96
C TYR A 517 -10.56 25.67 -6.51
N ASP A 518 -10.93 24.91 -5.47
CA ASP A 518 -12.34 24.77 -5.10
C ASP A 518 -12.92 26.11 -4.67
N ILE A 519 -14.10 26.42 -5.20
CA ILE A 519 -14.93 27.53 -4.75
C ILE A 519 -16.29 26.94 -4.36
N ASP A 520 -16.67 27.13 -3.11
CA ASP A 520 -17.94 26.60 -2.59
C ASP A 520 -19.13 27.13 -3.41
N GLY A 521 -20.06 26.24 -3.75
CA GLY A 521 -21.18 26.56 -4.63
C GLY A 521 -20.86 26.73 -6.12
N ARG A 522 -19.60 26.51 -6.56
CA ARG A 522 -19.19 26.66 -7.99
C ARG A 522 -18.57 25.41 -8.60
N LEU A 523 -18.68 25.18 -9.90
CA LEU A 523 -18.16 23.94 -10.51
C LEU A 523 -16.63 23.78 -10.40
N VAL A 524 -15.87 24.87 -10.35
CA VAL A 524 -14.40 24.83 -10.29
C VAL A 524 -13.90 24.06 -9.06
N GLY A 525 -12.89 23.22 -9.26
CA GLY A 525 -12.27 22.42 -8.21
C GLY A 525 -12.22 20.92 -8.50
N ASN A 526 -11.88 20.17 -7.45
CA ASN A 526 -11.84 18.72 -7.44
C ASN A 526 -13.19 18.15 -7.01
N TRP A 527 -13.53 17.00 -7.58
CA TRP A 527 -14.78 16.28 -7.38
C TRP A 527 -14.50 14.79 -7.28
N PHE A 528 -15.15 14.14 -6.33
CA PHE A 528 -14.96 12.72 -6.05
C PHE A 528 -16.28 11.98 -6.22
N LEU A 529 -16.24 10.79 -6.78
CA LEU A 529 -17.44 9.98 -6.95
C LEU A 529 -18.11 9.76 -5.58
N GLU A 530 -19.42 9.99 -5.50
CA GLU A 530 -20.14 9.93 -4.22
C GLU A 530 -19.91 8.58 -3.52
N GLY A 531 -19.53 8.65 -2.24
CA GLY A 531 -19.28 7.47 -1.40
C GLY A 531 -17.90 6.82 -1.59
N THR A 532 -16.97 7.42 -2.34
CA THR A 532 -15.59 6.91 -2.43
C THR A 532 -14.64 7.51 -1.41
N GLY A 533 -14.95 8.72 -0.91
CA GLY A 533 -14.12 9.43 0.08
C GLY A 533 -12.92 10.15 -0.53
N GLY A 534 -12.85 10.28 -1.86
CA GLY A 534 -11.71 10.90 -2.55
C GLY A 534 -10.40 10.16 -2.33
N TYR A 535 -9.36 10.87 -1.87
CA TYR A 535 -8.11 10.27 -1.39
C TYR A 535 -8.24 9.69 0.02
N GLY A 536 -9.33 9.98 0.76
CA GLY A 536 -9.67 9.34 2.02
C GLY A 536 -9.91 7.83 1.87
N ASN A 537 -9.97 7.10 2.99
CA ASN A 537 -10.00 5.62 3.01
C ASN A 537 -8.74 4.95 2.42
N GLY A 538 -7.61 5.63 2.52
CA GLY A 538 -6.28 5.04 2.44
C GLY A 538 -5.62 5.00 1.07
N GLY A 539 -6.19 5.53 -0.02
CA GLY A 539 -5.51 5.62 -1.33
C GLY A 539 -5.04 4.29 -1.97
N ILE A 540 -5.15 3.16 -1.27
CA ILE A 540 -4.67 1.83 -1.63
C ILE A 540 -5.79 1.12 -2.37
N ARG A 541 -6.15 1.63 -3.55
CA ARG A 541 -6.96 0.91 -4.52
C ARG A 541 -6.18 0.89 -5.84
N PRO A 542 -6.10 -0.26 -6.54
CA PRO A 542 -5.74 -0.25 -7.95
C PRO A 542 -6.64 0.80 -8.64
N GLU A 543 -6.04 1.74 -9.36
CA GLU A 543 -6.74 2.82 -10.04
C GLU A 543 -7.50 3.81 -9.11
N TYR A 544 -6.91 4.21 -7.98
CA TYR A 544 -7.52 5.18 -7.04
C TYR A 544 -8.09 6.43 -7.76
N TRP A 545 -7.40 6.89 -8.80
CA TRP A 545 -7.75 8.04 -9.62
C TRP A 545 -9.04 7.86 -10.43
N SER A 546 -9.51 6.63 -10.67
CA SER A 546 -10.68 6.33 -11.51
C SER A 546 -11.99 6.96 -11.03
N THR A 547 -12.02 7.35 -9.75
CA THR A 547 -13.16 7.99 -9.09
C THR A 547 -13.01 9.50 -8.98
N HIS A 548 -11.91 10.06 -9.48
CA HIS A 548 -11.60 11.48 -9.40
C HIS A 548 -12.06 12.20 -10.67
N LEU A 549 -12.38 13.48 -10.50
CA LEU A 549 -12.77 14.40 -11.55
C LEU A 549 -12.29 15.80 -11.14
N SER A 550 -11.79 16.58 -12.08
CA SER A 550 -11.44 17.98 -11.80
C SER A 550 -11.86 18.91 -12.95
N PHE A 551 -12.37 20.07 -12.56
CA PHE A 551 -12.64 21.22 -13.44
C PHE A 551 -11.74 22.35 -12.96
N THR A 552 -10.57 22.46 -13.56
CA THR A 552 -9.49 23.32 -13.09
C THR A 552 -8.89 24.10 -14.25
N TYR A 553 -7.74 24.73 -14.04
CA TYR A 553 -7.04 25.49 -15.05
C TYR A 553 -5.66 24.87 -15.33
N ASN A 554 -5.11 25.13 -16.51
CA ASN A 554 -3.83 24.56 -16.89
C ASN A 554 -2.70 25.09 -15.99
N GLY A 555 -1.83 24.18 -15.54
CA GLY A 555 -0.73 24.50 -14.62
C GLY A 555 0.33 25.43 -15.22
N TYR A 556 0.43 25.60 -16.54
CA TYR A 556 1.30 26.60 -17.17
C TYR A 556 0.59 27.92 -17.44
N ASP A 557 -0.63 27.84 -17.97
CA ASP A 557 -1.46 28.99 -18.33
C ASP A 557 -2.86 28.87 -17.69
N PRO A 558 -3.13 29.60 -16.59
CA PRO A 558 -4.37 29.48 -15.87
C PRO A 558 -5.59 30.04 -16.63
N SER A 559 -5.41 30.61 -17.83
CA SER A 559 -6.55 31.03 -18.66
C SER A 559 -7.23 29.86 -19.38
N GLN A 560 -6.54 28.73 -19.55
CA GLN A 560 -7.08 27.55 -20.24
C GLN A 560 -7.78 26.61 -19.24
N ILE A 561 -9.07 26.38 -19.43
CA ILE A 561 -9.86 25.43 -18.63
C ILE A 561 -9.47 24.00 -18.99
N ILE A 562 -9.31 23.18 -17.96
CA ILE A 562 -9.02 21.75 -18.02
C ILE A 562 -10.17 20.96 -17.40
N VAL A 563 -10.60 19.92 -18.10
CA VAL A 563 -11.42 18.86 -17.53
C VAL A 563 -10.56 17.61 -17.46
N SER A 564 -10.26 17.16 -16.25
CA SER A 564 -9.54 15.90 -16.03
C SER A 564 -10.46 14.86 -15.45
N ILE A 565 -10.51 13.69 -16.08
CA ILE A 565 -11.47 12.63 -15.78
C ILE A 565 -10.68 11.36 -15.49
N GLY A 566 -10.90 10.76 -14.31
CA GLY A 566 -10.21 9.54 -13.92
C GLY A 566 -10.62 8.28 -14.69
N ASN A 567 -11.83 8.27 -15.23
CA ASN A 567 -12.32 7.18 -16.06
C ASN A 567 -13.08 7.74 -17.26
N PHE A 568 -12.36 7.94 -18.36
CA PHE A 568 -12.89 8.26 -19.68
C PHE A 568 -12.77 7.03 -20.58
N ASN A 569 -13.80 6.18 -20.55
CA ASN A 569 -13.82 4.90 -21.26
C ASN A 569 -12.74 3.90 -20.80
N GLY A 570 -12.52 3.81 -19.48
CA GLY A 570 -11.56 2.89 -18.86
C GLY A 570 -10.19 3.50 -18.56
N GLU A 571 -9.91 4.72 -19.03
CA GLU A 571 -8.58 5.33 -18.91
C GLU A 571 -8.67 6.74 -18.31
N PRO A 572 -7.71 7.20 -17.50
CA PRO A 572 -7.65 8.58 -17.05
C PRO A 572 -7.23 9.50 -18.21
N LYS A 573 -7.86 10.67 -18.33
CA LYS A 573 -7.61 11.58 -19.45
C LYS A 573 -7.86 13.04 -19.10
N GLN A 574 -7.08 13.93 -19.70
CA GLN A 574 -7.13 15.38 -19.53
C GLN A 574 -7.52 16.06 -20.83
N PHE A 575 -8.37 17.07 -20.75
CA PHE A 575 -8.91 17.74 -21.93
C PHE A 575 -8.92 19.25 -21.77
N ALA A 576 -8.64 19.96 -22.86
CA ALA A 576 -9.00 21.37 -22.98
C ALA A 576 -10.50 21.48 -23.28
N VAL A 577 -11.14 22.53 -22.76
CA VAL A 577 -12.51 22.88 -23.13
C VAL A 577 -12.51 23.65 -24.46
N LYS A 578 -13.20 23.11 -25.48
CA LYS A 578 -13.39 23.81 -26.75
C LYS A 578 -14.17 25.11 -26.54
N GLY A 579 -13.63 26.22 -27.04
CA GLY A 579 -14.21 27.55 -26.83
C GLY A 579 -14.01 28.10 -25.42
N ASN A 580 -13.28 27.37 -24.56
CA ASN A 580 -12.85 27.79 -23.22
C ASN A 580 -13.97 28.43 -22.37
N SER A 581 -15.18 27.88 -22.45
CA SER A 581 -16.37 28.42 -21.79
C SER A 581 -17.48 27.38 -21.62
N PRO A 582 -18.42 27.58 -20.67
CA PRO A 582 -18.38 28.59 -19.61
C PRO A 582 -17.24 28.35 -18.60
N ASP A 583 -16.80 29.38 -17.90
CA ASP A 583 -15.81 29.22 -16.82
C ASP A 583 -16.43 28.39 -15.67
N PRO A 584 -15.80 27.29 -15.22
CA PRO A 584 -16.33 26.50 -14.12
C PRO A 584 -16.46 27.30 -12.81
N ALA A 585 -15.73 28.41 -12.62
CA ALA A 585 -15.90 29.29 -11.47
C ALA A 585 -17.22 30.07 -11.49
N ASP A 586 -17.84 30.24 -12.66
CA ASP A 586 -19.14 30.91 -12.83
C ASP A 586 -20.33 29.95 -12.79
N VAL A 587 -20.09 28.65 -13.03
CA VAL A 587 -21.13 27.62 -13.02
C VAL A 587 -21.62 27.36 -11.60
N SER A 588 -22.93 27.38 -11.38
CA SER A 588 -23.60 27.12 -10.10
C SER A 588 -24.87 26.29 -10.30
N THR A 589 -25.61 26.02 -9.23
CA THR A 589 -26.94 25.38 -9.31
C THR A 589 -27.93 26.14 -10.23
N ALA A 590 -27.80 27.46 -10.33
CA ALA A 590 -28.62 28.30 -11.21
C ALA A 590 -28.29 28.13 -12.71
N SER A 591 -27.10 27.63 -13.04
CA SER A 591 -26.66 27.44 -14.43
C SER A 591 -27.41 26.29 -15.12
N GLY A 592 -27.99 25.37 -14.35
CA GLY A 592 -28.63 24.18 -14.89
C GLY A 592 -27.63 23.22 -15.55
N LEU A 593 -28.05 22.60 -16.66
CA LEU A 593 -27.21 21.65 -17.39
C LEU A 593 -26.14 22.38 -18.20
N VAL A 594 -24.88 22.13 -17.88
CA VAL A 594 -23.70 22.61 -18.61
C VAL A 594 -23.14 21.49 -19.48
N LYS A 595 -22.62 21.88 -20.64
CA LYS A 595 -22.04 20.98 -21.62
C LYS A 595 -20.66 21.50 -22.03
N TYR A 596 -19.65 20.65 -21.96
CA TYR A 596 -18.32 20.93 -22.49
C TYR A 596 -17.97 19.97 -23.62
N GLU A 597 -17.51 20.52 -24.76
CA GLU A 597 -16.85 19.73 -25.80
C GLU A 597 -15.36 19.64 -25.45
N LEU A 598 -14.82 18.42 -25.50
CA LEU A 598 -13.48 18.10 -25.03
C LEU A 598 -12.49 17.99 -26.19
N LEU A 599 -11.38 18.71 -26.09
CA LEU A 599 -10.24 18.63 -27.00
C LEU A 599 -9.14 17.78 -26.35
N PRO A 600 -8.65 16.72 -27.01
CA PRO A 600 -7.76 15.72 -26.41
C PRO A 600 -6.31 16.19 -26.25
N ASP A 601 -5.90 17.20 -27.02
CA ASP A 601 -4.51 17.59 -27.13
C ASP A 601 -4.30 19.04 -26.67
N PHE A 602 -3.04 19.34 -26.32
CA PHE A 602 -2.59 20.68 -25.94
C PHE A 602 -1.40 21.07 -26.79
N ASP A 603 -1.40 22.31 -27.27
CA ASP A 603 -0.19 22.98 -27.69
C ASP A 603 0.19 24.04 -26.65
N TYR A 604 1.48 24.17 -26.36
CA TYR A 604 2.01 25.15 -25.43
C TYR A 604 2.87 26.13 -26.21
N ILE A 605 2.47 27.40 -26.23
CA ILE A 605 3.18 28.42 -27.00
C ILE A 605 4.14 29.14 -26.07
N THR A 606 5.41 29.10 -26.44
CA THR A 606 6.49 29.82 -25.76
C THR A 606 6.34 31.33 -25.87
N GLU A 607 7.02 32.11 -25.02
CA GLU A 607 7.09 33.58 -25.17
C GLU A 607 7.65 34.03 -26.52
N GLY A 608 8.46 33.20 -27.17
CA GLY A 608 8.94 33.42 -28.54
C GLY A 608 7.89 33.17 -29.64
N GLY A 609 6.69 32.72 -29.29
CA GLY A 609 5.57 32.49 -30.21
C GLY A 609 5.55 31.11 -30.89
N SER A 610 6.55 30.26 -30.64
CA SER A 610 6.62 28.90 -31.18
C SER A 610 5.95 27.87 -30.26
N SER A 611 5.47 26.77 -30.83
CA SER A 611 5.08 25.57 -30.08
C SER A 611 6.27 24.99 -29.31
N TRP A 612 6.04 24.59 -28.07
CA TRP A 612 7.04 24.02 -27.18
C TRP A 612 7.19 22.52 -27.42
N ASP A 613 8.43 22.06 -27.55
CA ASP A 613 8.78 20.65 -27.73
C ASP A 613 8.60 19.80 -26.46
N ARG A 614 8.27 20.43 -25.32
CA ARG A 614 8.10 19.81 -24.00
C ARG A 614 9.36 19.16 -23.44
N VAL A 615 10.52 19.50 -23.99
CA VAL A 615 11.83 18.94 -23.61
C VAL A 615 12.84 20.04 -23.33
N SER A 616 12.94 21.02 -24.22
CA SER A 616 13.86 22.14 -24.09
C SER A 616 13.34 23.15 -23.07
N PHE A 617 14.24 23.91 -22.45
CA PHE A 617 13.80 25.02 -21.61
C PHE A 617 13.12 26.12 -22.43
N ALA A 618 11.91 26.48 -22.04
CA ALA A 618 11.19 27.64 -22.56
C ALA A 618 10.21 28.19 -21.51
N LYS A 619 10.00 29.50 -21.53
CA LYS A 619 8.92 30.16 -20.79
C LYS A 619 7.62 30.04 -21.59
N ILE A 620 6.57 29.52 -20.95
CA ILE A 620 5.27 29.29 -21.59
C ILE A 620 4.42 30.55 -21.44
N SER A 621 3.87 31.01 -22.57
CA SER A 621 3.01 32.19 -22.65
C SER A 621 1.53 31.85 -22.65
N ARG A 622 1.15 30.75 -23.30
CA ARG A 622 -0.25 30.30 -23.38
C ARG A 622 -0.36 28.79 -23.63
N ALA A 623 -1.45 28.21 -23.18
CA ALA A 623 -1.90 26.87 -23.55
C ALA A 623 -3.05 26.97 -24.56
N VAL A 624 -3.10 26.04 -25.51
CA VAL A 624 -4.12 25.99 -26.55
C VAL A 624 -4.64 24.56 -26.67
N GLY A 625 -5.94 24.37 -26.47
CA GLY A 625 -6.59 23.10 -26.79
C GLY A 625 -6.56 22.81 -28.30
N THR A 626 -6.10 21.63 -28.69
CA THR A 626 -5.99 21.21 -30.09
C THR A 626 -6.61 19.83 -30.34
N GLY A 627 -6.65 19.41 -31.60
CA GLY A 627 -7.30 18.17 -32.01
C GLY A 627 -8.78 18.35 -32.35
N SER A 628 -9.41 17.25 -32.79
CA SER A 628 -10.87 17.20 -33.00
C SER A 628 -11.56 16.85 -31.69
N VAL A 629 -12.84 17.22 -31.57
CA VAL A 629 -13.64 16.89 -30.38
C VAL A 629 -13.63 15.38 -30.16
N SER A 630 -13.07 14.94 -29.03
CA SER A 630 -12.95 13.53 -28.65
C SER A 630 -14.10 13.05 -27.75
N GLY A 631 -14.96 13.97 -27.32
CA GLY A 631 -16.13 13.65 -26.53
C GLY A 631 -16.80 14.90 -25.97
N VAL A 632 -17.91 14.67 -25.31
CA VAL A 632 -18.70 15.69 -24.62
C VAL A 632 -18.91 15.26 -23.19
N VAL A 633 -18.83 16.18 -22.24
CA VAL A 633 -19.33 15.95 -20.89
C VAL A 633 -20.57 16.78 -20.64
N LEU A 634 -21.52 16.18 -19.93
CA LEU A 634 -22.61 16.87 -19.29
C LEU A 634 -22.30 16.98 -17.79
N VAL A 635 -22.52 18.16 -17.23
CA VAL A 635 -22.39 18.39 -15.81
C VAL A 635 -23.50 19.32 -15.34
N GLN A 636 -24.04 19.03 -14.17
CA GLN A 636 -25.06 19.87 -13.54
C GLN A 636 -24.78 19.91 -12.06
N MET A 637 -24.64 21.12 -11.51
CA MET A 637 -24.67 21.30 -10.06
C MET A 637 -26.08 21.03 -9.54
N THR A 638 -26.22 20.00 -8.71
CA THR A 638 -27.47 19.61 -8.07
C THR A 638 -27.56 20.10 -6.62
N GLY A 639 -26.44 20.56 -6.06
CA GLY A 639 -26.32 21.29 -4.80
C GLY A 639 -24.96 22.01 -4.77
N ASP A 640 -24.68 22.76 -3.71
CA ASP A 640 -23.46 23.58 -3.62
C ASP A 640 -22.17 22.74 -3.67
N ARG A 641 -22.24 21.49 -3.21
CA ARG A 641 -21.12 20.52 -3.21
C ARG A 641 -21.48 19.18 -3.84
N LYS A 642 -22.44 19.19 -4.78
CA LYS A 642 -22.90 17.98 -5.44
C LYS A 642 -23.16 18.22 -6.92
N ILE A 643 -22.62 17.35 -7.76
CA ILE A 643 -22.84 17.39 -9.21
C ILE A 643 -23.36 16.06 -9.73
N LYS A 644 -24.14 16.16 -10.80
CA LYS A 644 -24.42 15.04 -11.69
C LYS A 644 -23.52 15.17 -12.92
N PHE A 645 -22.82 14.11 -13.27
CA PHE A 645 -21.81 14.10 -14.34
C PHE A 645 -21.93 12.86 -15.24
N GLU A 646 -21.71 13.06 -16.53
CA GLU A 646 -21.58 11.97 -17.50
C GLU A 646 -20.66 12.39 -18.65
N ALA A 647 -19.73 11.51 -19.00
CA ALA A 647 -18.89 11.64 -20.18
C ALA A 647 -19.44 10.81 -21.34
N PHE A 648 -19.40 11.37 -22.54
CA PHE A 648 -19.82 10.77 -23.79
C PHE A 648 -18.64 10.75 -24.76
N PRO A 649 -17.77 9.72 -24.69
CA PRO A 649 -16.66 9.55 -25.64
C PRO A 649 -17.16 9.48 -27.08
N ASP A 650 -16.37 10.04 -28.00
CA ASP A 650 -16.60 10.03 -29.45
C ASP A 650 -17.95 10.63 -29.89
N LYS A 651 -18.54 11.47 -29.02
CA LYS A 651 -19.76 12.23 -29.32
C LYS A 651 -19.47 13.70 -29.51
N THR A 652 -20.31 14.33 -30.32
CA THR A 652 -20.36 15.77 -30.53
C THR A 652 -21.48 16.42 -29.72
N SER A 653 -21.41 17.74 -29.54
CA SER A 653 -22.43 18.48 -28.76
C SER A 653 -23.86 18.36 -29.31
N SER A 654 -24.03 18.08 -30.61
CA SER A 654 -25.35 17.91 -31.24
C SER A 654 -25.97 16.53 -30.97
N GLU A 655 -25.16 15.52 -30.66
CA GLU A 655 -25.62 14.15 -30.38
C GLU A 655 -26.05 13.95 -28.92
N VAL A 656 -25.65 14.86 -28.02
CA VAL A 656 -25.85 14.72 -26.57
C VAL A 656 -26.76 15.86 -26.09
N SER A 657 -27.94 15.55 -25.58
CA SER A 657 -28.91 16.56 -25.12
C SER A 657 -29.29 16.44 -23.64
N ARG A 658 -29.08 15.28 -23.03
CA ARG A 658 -29.47 14.97 -21.65
C ARG A 658 -28.61 13.86 -21.07
N PHE A 659 -28.57 13.77 -19.75
CA PHE A 659 -28.04 12.61 -19.05
C PHE A 659 -28.78 11.33 -19.43
N THR A 660 -28.05 10.21 -19.42
CA THR A 660 -28.60 8.87 -19.48
C THR A 660 -28.70 8.28 -18.07
N GLN A 661 -29.02 6.98 -17.99
CA GLN A 661 -28.98 6.21 -16.76
C GLN A 661 -27.55 5.97 -16.23
N ASN A 662 -26.52 6.21 -17.04
CA ASN A 662 -25.12 6.01 -16.67
C ASN A 662 -24.51 7.22 -15.94
N ALA A 663 -25.24 8.34 -15.86
CA ALA A 663 -24.79 9.52 -15.16
C ALA A 663 -24.52 9.21 -13.68
N LYS A 664 -23.37 9.65 -13.19
CA LYS A 664 -22.91 9.45 -11.83
C LYS A 664 -23.04 10.73 -11.02
N THR A 665 -23.06 10.57 -9.71
CA THR A 665 -23.05 11.68 -8.76
C THR A 665 -21.66 11.84 -8.19
N TYR A 666 -21.13 13.06 -8.21
CA TYR A 666 -19.89 13.39 -7.52
C TYR A 666 -20.17 14.41 -6.43
N GLU A 667 -19.36 14.36 -5.39
CA GLU A 667 -19.42 15.23 -4.23
C GLU A 667 -18.07 15.87 -3.98
N ARG A 668 -18.09 16.83 -3.08
CA ARG A 668 -16.89 17.47 -2.55
C ARG A 668 -17.09 17.92 -1.14
#